data_AF-S8ADI2-F1
#
_entry.id   AF-S8ADI2-F1
#
_cell.length_a   1.000
_cell.length_b   1.000
_cell.length_c   1.000
_cell.angle_alpha   90.00
_cell.angle_beta   90.00
_cell.angle_gamma   90.00
#
_symmetry.space_group_name_H-M   'P 1'
#
loop_
_entity.id
_entity.type
_entity.pdbx_description
1 polymer ?
#
loop_
_entity_poly.entity_id
_entity_poly.type
_entity_poly.pdbx_seq_one_letter_code
_entity_poly.pdbx_strand_id
1 'polypeptide(L)'
;MPRMEAKDIKIHGANLDKAVRDKLPADHIAGILGRLKSEVVATEQVLRETKIGMIVNKLRGHSDKAVSELAKDIVNKWKKDVSIKPKSGSSGDAKGGVAMKKESSTNGTSGRDTPNKSTPTPTAARKGSSSVDPMKRTHKTDGVNCDVYGDDVRSKSLGMIYDGMVVGSDATPDEVFKLAKETEQCLYTNHSKRTDGPYRAKLRSLFFNLKDPKNPNLRKNVLSGRIEPVRLAMMSSEEMASAERKREDEKIEEENMKEAMVAKAPTSVTDQLRCGKCGKRNVSYSQAQTRSADEPMTTNTGSHSTAPSRTRARARISSHAPSEPMDSSQALLSSLFRQLFRHPACQRRTTATVARQYHSTPHQQASPRRRLAAYHPPRRRLHTSAVCRVSTDETGWLPRDKLPTEDLAEEFNRYPLVTAAALAKRRERPKMVKMLVRDYIDDSLYNPHYGYFSKEAVIFNTEKPFVFPRIKNEIAFHQDFALQYKEFEDKLDAESPNELRQLWHTPTELFRPYYGEALARYLYENYVIDLYPEYDLVVYEMGAGNGTLMVNILDWLRTNVPDVYVRTQFKIVEISKRMVEQQLKSVERSGHSDHVEVINSSVFDYKTFVANPCFFLALEVFDNFAHDMIRYDLETQQPLQGYLLIDREGDFHEFYTPELEPRTRRYLELRRRIDNPKHDKLFSNVIGKSFSETVRNSSSWNKFKTGLKSRMWFSENLTAPEFIPTKAMEFLEQLNGMFPHHRLLMSDFDYLPEAIEGVNAPVVQTRYRREMIAVKQLFVHQGYFDILFPTDFMELAKMYELLSGKFARIETHEKFMRSWAELGDTTTKSKENPLLTWYKNASVMHTH
;
A
#
# COMPACT_ATOMS: atom_id res chain seq x y z
N MET A 1 3.66 45.48 41.92
CA MET A 1 3.53 44.01 41.98
C MET A 1 4.20 43.42 40.74
N PRO A 2 5.16 42.49 40.89
CA PRO A 2 5.81 41.86 39.73
C PRO A 2 4.78 41.03 38.96
N ARG A 3 4.75 41.18 37.63
CA ARG A 3 3.80 40.51 36.73
C ARG A 3 4.41 39.18 36.28
N MET A 4 3.67 38.08 36.43
CA MET A 4 4.11 36.77 35.94
C MET A 4 4.03 36.71 34.40
N GLU A 5 5.12 36.35 33.73
CA GLU A 5 5.15 36.23 32.26
C GLU A 5 4.49 34.92 31.79
N ALA A 6 4.07 34.85 30.52
CA ALA A 6 3.37 33.68 29.95
C ALA A 6 4.16 32.36 30.10
N LYS A 7 5.49 32.41 30.11
CA LYS A 7 6.36 31.24 30.31
C LYS A 7 6.25 30.68 31.73
N ASP A 8 6.21 31.56 32.73
CA ASP A 8 6.11 31.16 34.14
C ASP A 8 4.71 30.61 34.44
N ILE A 9 3.66 31.21 33.84
CA ILE A 9 2.28 30.70 33.93
C ILE A 9 2.18 29.26 33.38
N LYS A 10 2.92 28.97 32.30
CA LYS A 10 2.95 27.62 31.71
C LYS A 10 3.66 26.61 32.61
N ILE A 11 4.74 27.02 33.29
CA ILE A 11 5.46 26.19 34.28
C ILE A 11 4.55 25.92 35.48
N HIS A 12 3.87 26.94 36.02
CA HIS A 12 2.92 26.77 37.11
C HIS A 12 1.71 25.91 36.70
N GLY A 13 1.23 26.01 35.45
CA GLY A 13 0.21 25.13 34.90
C GLY A 13 0.63 23.67 34.80
N ALA A 14 1.87 23.40 34.37
CA ALA A 14 2.42 22.06 34.32
C ALA A 14 2.63 21.48 35.73
N ASN A 15 3.10 22.30 36.68
CA ASN A 15 3.27 21.90 38.07
C ASN A 15 1.92 21.63 38.76
N LEU A 16 0.89 22.41 38.45
CA LEU A 16 -0.47 22.17 38.94
C LEU A 16 -1.06 20.87 38.38
N ASP A 17 -0.92 20.64 37.07
CA ASP A 17 -1.40 19.41 36.42
C ASP A 17 -0.62 18.16 36.88
N LYS A 18 0.67 18.32 37.20
CA LYS A 18 1.47 17.26 37.82
C LYS A 18 1.03 17.00 39.28
N ALA A 19 0.83 18.05 40.09
CA ALA A 19 0.40 17.90 41.48
C ALA A 19 -0.97 17.20 41.61
N VAL A 20 -1.87 17.44 40.66
CA VAL A 20 -3.19 16.81 40.60
C VAL A 20 -3.10 15.35 40.16
N ARG A 21 -2.20 15.03 39.22
CA ARG A 21 -1.94 13.64 38.80
C ARG A 21 -1.26 12.81 39.89
N ASP A 22 -0.31 13.41 40.61
CA ASP A 22 0.45 12.76 41.67
C ASP A 22 -0.31 12.73 43.03
N LYS A 23 -1.57 13.20 43.06
CA LYS A 23 -2.45 13.26 44.25
C LYS A 23 -1.78 13.91 45.47
N LEU A 24 -1.06 15.01 45.27
CA LEU A 24 -0.42 15.74 46.35
C LEU A 24 -1.46 16.36 47.31
N PRO A 25 -1.07 16.67 48.57
CA PRO A 25 -1.98 17.23 49.57
C PRO A 25 -2.69 18.48 49.08
N ALA A 26 -3.96 18.64 49.48
CA ALA A 26 -4.83 19.74 49.02
C ALA A 26 -4.22 21.13 49.29
N ASP A 27 -3.50 21.29 50.40
CA ASP A 27 -2.81 22.54 50.76
C ASP A 27 -1.76 22.97 49.74
N HIS A 28 -1.04 22.00 49.16
CA HIS A 28 -0.02 22.28 48.15
C HIS A 28 -0.67 22.71 46.82
N ILE A 29 -1.77 22.07 46.44
CA ILE A 29 -2.56 22.43 45.24
C ILE A 29 -3.21 23.81 45.42
N ALA A 30 -3.77 24.08 46.61
CA ALA A 30 -4.34 25.37 46.99
C ALA A 30 -3.28 26.48 46.98
N GLY A 31 -2.05 26.20 47.43
CA GLY A 31 -0.94 27.15 47.39
C GLY A 31 -0.55 27.55 45.96
N ILE A 32 -0.51 26.61 45.02
CA ILE A 32 -0.22 26.89 43.60
C ILE A 32 -1.36 27.70 42.96
N LEU A 33 -2.62 27.33 43.23
CA LEU A 33 -3.78 28.08 42.75
C LEU A 33 -3.84 29.49 43.36
N GLY A 34 -3.46 29.65 44.63
CA GLY A 34 -3.37 30.94 45.32
C GLY A 34 -2.41 31.91 44.62
N ARG A 35 -1.22 31.43 44.25
CA ARG A 35 -0.24 32.21 43.47
C ARG A 35 -0.77 32.59 42.08
N LEU A 36 -1.45 31.66 41.40
CA LEU A 36 -2.10 31.93 40.12
C LEU A 36 -3.23 32.97 40.24
N LYS A 37 -3.93 33.03 41.39
CA LYS A 37 -4.98 34.02 41.65
C LYS A 37 -4.40 35.42 41.87
N SER A 38 -3.25 35.54 42.55
CA SER A 38 -2.66 36.84 42.91
C SER A 38 -1.76 37.43 41.81
N GLU A 39 -1.01 36.61 41.09
CA GLU A 39 0.10 37.07 40.24
C GLU A 39 -0.23 37.10 38.74
N VAL A 40 -1.33 36.44 38.31
CA VAL A 40 -1.73 36.38 36.90
C VAL A 40 -2.76 37.46 36.56
N VAL A 41 -2.45 38.28 35.55
CA VAL A 41 -3.41 39.15 34.87
C VAL A 41 -3.93 38.42 33.64
N ALA A 42 -5.19 37.97 33.68
CA ALA A 42 -5.75 37.16 32.60
C ALA A 42 -6.14 38.01 31.38
N THR A 43 -5.40 37.86 30.28
CA THR A 43 -5.80 38.33 28.95
C THR A 43 -6.18 37.13 28.08
N GLU A 44 -7.05 37.34 27.07
CA GLU A 44 -7.47 36.26 26.17
C GLU A 44 -6.27 35.57 25.49
N GLN A 45 -5.28 36.36 25.09
CA GLN A 45 -4.06 35.87 24.46
C GLN A 45 -3.25 34.96 25.41
N VAL A 46 -3.06 35.38 26.67
CA VAL A 46 -2.32 34.59 27.67
C VAL A 46 -3.05 33.31 28.04
N LEU A 47 -4.38 33.33 28.17
CA LEU A 47 -5.17 32.12 28.47
C LEU A 47 -5.17 31.12 27.31
N ARG A 48 -5.22 31.59 26.05
CA ARG A 48 -5.12 30.75 24.85
C ARG A 48 -3.73 30.15 24.68
N GLU A 49 -2.68 30.94 24.87
CA GLU A 49 -1.29 30.51 24.69
C GLU A 49 -0.85 29.50 25.77
N THR A 50 -1.21 29.76 27.02
CA THR A 50 -0.77 28.92 28.15
C THR A 50 -1.67 27.73 28.42
N LYS A 51 -2.90 27.72 27.87
CA LYS A 51 -3.94 26.70 28.11
C LYS A 51 -4.31 26.50 29.60
N ILE A 52 -3.86 27.39 30.49
CA ILE A 52 -4.06 27.29 31.95
C ILE A 52 -5.54 27.30 32.35
N GLY A 53 -6.37 28.04 31.60
CA GLY A 53 -7.81 28.12 31.82
C GLY A 53 -8.51 26.77 31.76
N MET A 54 -8.04 25.83 30.92
CA MET A 54 -8.60 24.49 30.85
C MET A 54 -8.22 23.63 32.06
N ILE A 55 -6.98 23.77 32.54
CA ILE A 55 -6.47 23.02 33.71
C ILE A 55 -7.20 23.46 34.98
N VAL A 56 -7.32 24.77 35.22
CA VAL A 56 -8.04 25.32 36.38
C VAL A 56 -9.56 25.02 36.30
N ASN A 57 -10.16 24.99 35.11
CA ASN A 57 -11.57 24.65 34.96
C ASN A 57 -11.89 23.18 35.32
N LYS A 58 -10.95 22.24 35.12
CA LYS A 58 -11.09 20.85 35.57
C LYS A 58 -11.12 20.74 37.10
N LEU A 59 -10.39 21.61 37.80
CA LEU A 59 -10.30 21.60 39.28
C LEU A 59 -11.55 22.13 39.99
N ARG A 60 -12.54 22.66 39.25
CA ARG A 60 -13.86 23.03 39.82
C ARG A 60 -14.63 21.83 40.36
N GLY A 61 -14.32 20.61 39.91
CA GLY A 61 -14.91 19.36 40.38
C GLY A 61 -14.01 18.56 41.33
N HIS A 62 -12.95 19.16 41.88
CA HIS A 62 -12.03 18.47 42.80
C HIS A 62 -12.75 18.03 44.08
N SER A 63 -12.32 16.90 44.68
CA SER A 63 -12.95 16.30 45.87
C SER A 63 -12.82 17.17 47.12
N ASP A 64 -11.72 17.92 47.22
CA ASP A 64 -11.52 18.91 48.27
C ASP A 64 -12.27 20.22 47.97
N LYS A 65 -13.12 20.64 48.92
CA LYS A 65 -14.00 21.80 48.78
C LYS A 65 -13.23 23.11 48.68
N ALA A 66 -12.10 23.26 49.39
CA ALA A 66 -11.28 24.47 49.36
C ALA A 66 -10.63 24.69 47.99
N VAL A 67 -10.12 23.62 47.38
CA VAL A 67 -9.54 23.64 46.03
C VAL A 67 -10.61 23.92 44.97
N SER A 68 -11.79 23.29 45.08
CA SER A 68 -12.92 23.50 44.17
C SER A 68 -13.43 24.94 44.19
N GLU A 69 -13.59 25.53 45.38
CA GLU A 69 -14.03 26.92 45.56
C GLU A 69 -12.99 27.90 45.02
N LEU A 70 -11.71 27.70 45.32
CA LEU A 70 -10.64 28.57 44.87
C LEU A 70 -10.44 28.52 43.34
N ALA A 71 -10.65 27.35 42.71
CA ALA A 71 -10.67 27.22 41.26
C ALA A 71 -11.87 27.91 40.60
N LYS A 72 -13.08 27.82 41.21
CA LYS A 72 -14.28 28.54 40.74
C LYS A 72 -14.06 30.06 40.80
N ASP A 73 -13.45 30.53 41.88
CA ASP A 73 -13.09 31.93 42.08
C ASP A 73 -12.12 32.46 41.02
N ILE A 74 -11.07 31.71 40.71
CA ILE A 74 -10.09 32.09 39.68
C ILE A 74 -10.75 32.16 38.31
N VAL A 75 -11.56 31.16 37.94
CA VAL A 75 -12.27 31.15 36.64
C VAL A 75 -13.23 32.34 36.56
N ASN A 76 -13.93 32.68 37.64
CA ASN A 76 -14.82 33.83 37.67
C ASN A 76 -14.04 35.16 37.60
N LYS A 77 -12.89 35.26 38.27
CA LYS A 77 -11.98 36.40 38.18
C LYS A 77 -11.46 36.58 36.75
N TRP A 78 -10.94 35.52 36.14
CA TRP A 78 -10.41 35.58 34.77
C TRP A 78 -11.49 35.83 33.72
N LYS A 79 -12.70 35.31 33.91
CA LYS A 79 -13.86 35.67 33.07
C LYS A 79 -14.16 37.16 33.17
N LYS A 80 -14.13 37.73 34.38
CA LYS A 80 -14.28 39.18 34.60
C LYS A 80 -13.13 39.96 33.96
N ASP A 81 -11.88 39.59 34.20
CA ASP A 81 -10.70 40.29 33.67
C ASP A 81 -10.68 40.30 32.13
N VAL A 82 -11.10 39.21 31.47
CA VAL A 82 -11.20 39.11 30.00
C VAL A 82 -12.42 39.87 29.45
N SER A 83 -13.48 40.02 30.24
CA SER A 83 -14.66 40.83 29.84
C SER A 83 -14.54 42.32 30.18
N ILE A 84 -13.49 42.74 30.92
CA ILE A 84 -13.30 44.12 31.42
C ILE A 84 -12.44 45.02 30.50
N LYS A 85 -11.94 44.58 29.33
CA LYS A 85 -11.39 45.53 28.33
C LYS A 85 -12.46 46.02 27.33
N PRO A 86 -12.66 47.35 27.19
CA PRO A 86 -13.70 47.93 26.37
C PRO A 86 -13.33 47.91 24.88
N LYS A 87 -14.36 47.69 24.05
CA LYS A 87 -14.38 47.98 22.62
C LYS A 87 -14.05 49.46 22.40
N SER A 88 -12.91 49.75 21.78
CA SER A 88 -12.72 51.01 21.05
C SER A 88 -13.55 50.94 19.75
N GLY A 89 -14.54 51.78 19.45
CA GLY A 89 -15.28 52.76 20.25
C GLY A 89 -16.79 52.44 20.19
N SER A 90 -17.50 52.65 21.29
CA SER A 90 -18.24 53.89 21.62
C SER A 90 -19.50 54.00 20.77
N SER A 91 -20.72 53.93 21.30
CA SER A 91 -21.29 54.38 22.58
C SER A 91 -22.66 53.67 22.71
N GLY A 92 -23.28 53.41 23.85
CA GLY A 92 -23.11 53.73 25.27
C GLY A 92 -24.47 53.28 25.86
N ASP A 93 -24.48 52.24 26.69
CA ASP A 93 -24.53 52.37 28.16
C ASP A 93 -25.81 53.06 28.68
N ALA A 94 -26.61 52.35 29.48
CA ALA A 94 -26.37 52.30 30.93
C ALA A 94 -27.44 51.49 31.69
N LYS A 95 -26.92 50.60 32.56
CA LYS A 95 -27.31 50.32 33.98
C LYS A 95 -28.77 49.99 34.31
N GLY A 96 -29.10 48.99 35.13
CA GLY A 96 -28.29 48.12 35.98
C GLY A 96 -29.05 47.76 37.27
N GLY A 97 -28.93 46.50 37.71
CA GLY A 97 -29.20 46.01 39.08
C GLY A 97 -30.68 45.89 39.50
N VAL A 98 -31.14 45.00 40.38
CA VAL A 98 -30.52 44.04 41.31
C VAL A 98 -31.55 42.93 41.64
N ALA A 99 -31.04 41.71 41.85
CA ALA A 99 -31.49 40.55 42.63
C ALA A 99 -32.96 40.29 43.07
N MET A 100 -33.28 38.99 42.90
CA MET A 100 -33.98 38.06 43.82
C MET A 100 -35.52 37.94 43.83
N LYS A 101 -35.90 36.65 43.94
CA LYS A 101 -37.12 36.00 44.45
C LYS A 101 -38.29 35.68 43.50
N LYS A 102 -38.57 34.36 43.48
CA LYS A 102 -39.84 33.64 43.72
C LYS A 102 -41.09 33.99 42.90
N GLU A 103 -41.64 32.93 42.29
CA GLU A 103 -43.05 32.54 42.15
C GLU A 103 -44.14 33.57 41.80
N SER A 104 -45.05 33.08 40.95
CA SER A 104 -46.50 33.35 40.86
C SER A 104 -47.05 34.49 39.97
N SER A 105 -47.90 34.03 39.04
CA SER A 105 -49.26 34.51 38.71
C SER A 105 -49.51 35.82 37.92
N THR A 106 -50.20 35.60 36.79
CA THR A 106 -51.47 36.24 36.32
C THR A 106 -51.48 37.64 35.69
N ASN A 107 -52.17 37.67 34.52
CA ASN A 107 -53.06 38.70 33.94
C ASN A 107 -52.51 40.13 33.75
N GLY A 108 -52.70 40.84 32.65
CA GLY A 108 -53.63 40.69 31.53
C GLY A 108 -54.09 42.10 31.11
N THR A 109 -54.28 42.31 29.80
CA THR A 109 -55.13 43.36 29.18
C THR A 109 -54.65 44.82 29.40
N SER A 110 -54.83 45.85 28.57
CA SER A 110 -55.61 46.26 27.37
C SER A 110 -54.99 47.64 27.04
N GLY A 111 -54.99 48.23 25.84
CA GLY A 111 -55.86 48.16 24.68
C GLY A 111 -55.81 49.52 23.97
N ARG A 112 -56.25 49.55 22.70
CA ARG A 112 -56.84 50.67 21.90
C ARG A 112 -56.07 52.00 21.76
N ASP A 113 -55.99 52.67 20.60
CA ASP A 113 -57.07 53.06 19.67
C ASP A 113 -56.65 53.25 18.19
N THR A 114 -57.67 53.16 17.32
CA THR A 114 -57.83 53.42 15.86
C THR A 114 -57.88 54.95 15.52
N PRO A 115 -58.27 55.50 14.32
CA PRO A 115 -58.76 54.92 13.04
C PRO A 115 -58.38 55.63 11.67
N ASN A 116 -58.65 54.93 10.54
CA ASN A 116 -59.14 55.37 9.17
C ASN A 116 -58.39 56.42 8.31
N LYS A 117 -58.37 56.47 6.95
CA LYS A 117 -59.25 56.03 5.82
C LYS A 117 -58.43 56.14 4.49
N SER A 118 -58.50 55.26 3.47
CA SER A 118 -59.31 55.40 2.23
C SER A 118 -58.84 54.41 1.11
N THR A 119 -59.75 54.02 0.22
CA THR A 119 -59.65 53.13 -0.98
C THR A 119 -60.46 53.81 -2.14
N PRO A 120 -60.50 53.40 -3.46
CA PRO A 120 -60.42 52.01 -4.00
C PRO A 120 -59.83 51.74 -5.45
N THR A 121 -59.40 50.47 -5.69
CA THR A 121 -59.47 49.52 -6.87
C THR A 121 -58.98 49.82 -8.32
N PRO A 122 -58.74 48.80 -9.19
CA PRO A 122 -58.33 47.38 -8.98
C PRO A 122 -57.27 46.84 -9.99
N THR A 123 -56.36 45.94 -9.59
CA THR A 123 -55.79 44.94 -10.54
C THR A 123 -55.29 43.67 -9.84
N ALA A 124 -55.74 42.53 -10.36
CA ALA A 124 -55.19 41.16 -10.31
C ALA A 124 -54.44 40.67 -9.04
N ALA A 125 -55.09 39.75 -8.33
CA ALA A 125 -54.55 39.03 -7.17
C ALA A 125 -53.34 38.13 -7.51
N ARG A 126 -52.24 38.29 -6.76
CA ARG A 126 -51.25 37.23 -6.51
C ARG A 126 -51.49 36.68 -5.10
N LYS A 127 -51.93 35.43 -5.00
CA LYS A 127 -52.01 34.68 -3.74
C LYS A 127 -50.60 34.28 -3.30
N GLY A 128 -50.25 34.52 -2.02
CA GLY A 128 -49.49 33.53 -1.25
C GLY A 128 -48.05 33.80 -0.81
N SER A 129 -47.52 35.04 -0.81
CA SER A 129 -46.23 35.32 -0.14
C SER A 129 -46.44 35.66 1.34
N SER A 130 -45.67 35.06 2.24
CA SER A 130 -45.63 35.43 3.66
C SER A 130 -45.23 36.89 3.85
N SER A 131 -45.83 37.59 4.81
CA SER A 131 -45.61 39.03 5.10
C SER A 131 -44.30 39.35 5.85
N VAL A 132 -43.42 38.37 6.04
CA VAL A 132 -42.21 38.47 6.89
C VAL A 132 -40.95 38.34 6.04
N ASP A 133 -39.91 39.11 6.38
CA ASP A 133 -38.59 39.07 5.75
C ASP A 133 -38.09 37.61 5.60
N PRO A 134 -37.82 37.11 4.37
CA PRO A 134 -37.49 35.71 4.10
C PRO A 134 -36.37 35.14 4.96
N MET A 135 -35.42 35.97 5.42
CA MET A 135 -34.30 35.52 6.26
C MET A 135 -34.67 35.32 7.75
N LYS A 136 -35.84 35.78 8.18
CA LYS A 136 -36.33 35.72 9.58
C LYS A 136 -37.59 34.87 9.77
N ARG A 137 -38.06 34.19 8.72
CA ARG A 137 -39.24 33.32 8.76
C ARG A 137 -39.00 32.06 9.61
N THR A 138 -40.02 31.66 10.38
CA THR A 138 -40.09 30.47 11.25
C THR A 138 -41.55 29.96 11.33
N HIS A 139 -41.78 28.75 11.84
CA HIS A 139 -43.13 28.20 12.06
C HIS A 139 -44.00 29.10 12.95
N LYS A 140 -43.38 29.87 13.86
CA LYS A 140 -44.07 30.82 14.76
C LYS A 140 -44.48 32.12 14.06
N THR A 141 -43.66 32.60 13.13
CA THR A 141 -43.98 33.82 12.36
C THR A 141 -45.01 33.53 11.27
N ASP A 142 -45.04 32.29 10.78
CA ASP A 142 -45.95 31.85 9.74
C ASP A 142 -47.29 31.30 10.31
N GLY A 143 -47.43 31.25 11.64
CA GLY A 143 -48.67 30.83 12.31
C GLY A 143 -49.02 29.34 12.15
N VAL A 144 -48.03 28.49 11.84
CA VAL A 144 -48.25 27.08 11.50
C VAL A 144 -48.25 26.21 12.76
N ASN A 145 -49.36 25.52 13.01
CA ASN A 145 -49.48 24.60 14.14
C ASN A 145 -48.74 23.27 13.84
N CYS A 146 -47.66 23.02 14.57
CA CYS A 146 -46.84 21.82 14.44
C CYS A 146 -47.20 20.70 15.44
N ASP A 147 -48.23 20.89 16.29
CA ASP A 147 -48.69 19.90 17.27
C ASP A 147 -49.65 18.87 16.66
N VAL A 148 -49.15 18.09 15.70
CA VAL A 148 -49.96 17.16 14.88
C VAL A 148 -50.01 15.74 15.45
N TYR A 149 -48.98 15.31 16.19
CA TYR A 149 -48.77 13.89 16.50
C TYR A 149 -49.07 13.47 17.94
N GLY A 150 -49.41 14.40 18.84
CA GLY A 150 -49.66 14.12 20.26
C GLY A 150 -48.43 13.71 21.09
N ASP A 151 -47.23 13.66 20.47
CA ASP A 151 -45.94 13.42 21.11
C ASP A 151 -45.11 14.72 21.05
N ASP A 152 -44.77 15.28 22.21
CA ASP A 152 -44.03 16.54 22.38
C ASP A 152 -42.69 16.54 21.63
N VAL A 153 -42.02 15.39 21.51
CA VAL A 153 -40.73 15.27 20.81
C VAL A 153 -40.95 15.34 19.30
N ARG A 154 -42.00 14.69 18.78
CA ARG A 154 -42.30 14.66 17.34
C ARG A 154 -42.85 15.99 16.84
N SER A 155 -43.71 16.64 17.61
CA SER A 155 -44.21 17.98 17.29
C SER A 155 -43.09 19.02 17.26
N LYS A 156 -42.15 18.97 18.22
CA LYS A 156 -40.95 19.82 18.20
C LYS A 156 -40.02 19.50 17.02
N SER A 157 -39.92 18.22 16.64
CA SER A 157 -39.13 17.79 15.48
C SER A 157 -39.68 18.36 14.17
N LEU A 158 -41.00 18.35 14.00
CA LEU A 158 -41.66 18.93 12.85
C LEU A 158 -41.40 20.43 12.73
N GLY A 159 -41.50 21.17 13.84
CA GLY A 159 -41.18 22.60 13.88
C GLY A 159 -39.72 22.91 13.52
N MET A 160 -38.77 22.06 13.95
CA MET A 160 -37.36 22.22 13.60
C MET A 160 -37.11 21.99 12.10
N ILE A 161 -37.72 20.98 11.50
CA ILE A 161 -37.58 20.70 10.05
C ILE A 161 -38.18 21.86 9.23
N TYR A 162 -39.35 22.35 9.63
CA TYR A 162 -40.00 23.51 9.01
C TYR A 162 -39.11 24.77 9.07
N ASP A 163 -38.58 25.10 10.25
CA ASP A 163 -37.68 26.24 10.45
C ASP A 163 -36.39 26.12 9.61
N GLY A 164 -35.90 24.90 9.36
CA GLY A 164 -34.75 24.67 8.50
C GLY A 164 -35.04 24.91 7.01
N MET A 165 -36.24 24.56 6.55
CA MET A 165 -36.63 24.67 5.13
C MET A 165 -37.05 26.09 4.73
N VAL A 166 -37.61 26.86 5.66
CA VAL A 166 -38.23 28.17 5.38
C VAL A 166 -37.22 29.33 5.26
N VAL A 167 -36.04 29.22 5.86
CA VAL A 167 -35.01 30.30 5.87
C VAL A 167 -34.59 30.68 4.45
N GLY A 168 -34.88 31.92 4.05
CA GLY A 168 -34.55 32.46 2.72
C GLY A 168 -35.36 31.83 1.57
N SER A 169 -36.55 31.29 1.85
CA SER A 169 -37.47 30.76 0.84
C SER A 169 -38.71 31.65 0.66
N ASP A 170 -39.17 31.74 -0.58
CA ASP A 170 -40.42 32.42 -0.96
C ASP A 170 -41.60 31.44 -1.09
N ALA A 171 -41.42 30.19 -0.63
CA ALA A 171 -42.41 29.13 -0.73
C ALA A 171 -43.61 29.38 0.20
N THR A 172 -44.77 28.86 -0.20
CA THR A 172 -46.00 29.00 0.59
C THR A 172 -45.92 28.18 1.88
N PRO A 173 -46.43 28.69 3.03
CA PRO A 173 -46.39 27.96 4.30
C PRO A 173 -47.00 26.55 4.23
N ASP A 174 -48.07 26.37 3.46
CA ASP A 174 -48.79 25.09 3.34
C ASP A 174 -47.94 24.01 2.63
N GLU A 175 -47.21 24.38 1.58
CA GLU A 175 -46.33 23.46 0.85
C GLU A 175 -45.15 23.01 1.70
N VAL A 176 -44.54 23.94 2.44
CA VAL A 176 -43.41 23.63 3.32
C VAL A 176 -43.86 22.76 4.50
N PHE A 177 -45.06 23.02 5.04
CA PHE A 177 -45.62 22.21 6.11
C PHE A 177 -45.90 20.77 5.67
N LYS A 178 -46.47 20.57 4.47
CA LYS A 178 -46.70 19.23 3.91
C LYS A 178 -45.37 18.46 3.76
N LEU A 179 -44.35 19.09 3.21
CA LEU A 179 -43.04 18.47 2.99
C LEU A 179 -42.30 18.17 4.30
N ALA A 180 -42.39 19.07 5.28
CA ALA A 180 -41.83 18.86 6.61
C ALA A 180 -42.51 17.68 7.34
N LYS A 181 -43.84 17.53 7.17
CA LYS A 181 -44.62 16.42 7.72
C LYS A 181 -44.21 15.08 7.12
N GLU A 182 -44.06 15.03 5.79
CA GLU A 182 -43.62 13.82 5.07
C GLU A 182 -42.17 13.43 5.45
N THR A 183 -41.28 14.42 5.60
CA THR A 183 -39.88 14.18 6.01
C THR A 183 -39.78 13.65 7.44
N GLU A 184 -40.57 14.18 8.38
CA GLU A 184 -40.63 13.70 9.77
C GLU A 184 -41.17 12.26 9.83
N GLN A 185 -42.20 11.94 9.05
CA GLN A 185 -42.79 10.61 9.00
C GLN A 185 -41.81 9.56 8.43
N CYS A 186 -41.02 9.94 7.42
CA CYS A 186 -39.94 9.10 6.89
C CYS A 186 -38.84 8.88 7.93
N LEU A 187 -38.42 9.93 8.63
CA LEU A 187 -37.41 9.85 9.69
C LEU A 187 -37.87 8.93 10.83
N TYR A 188 -39.13 9.05 11.25
CA TYR A 188 -39.72 8.21 12.30
C TYR A 188 -39.82 6.74 11.89
N THR A 189 -40.17 6.47 10.63
CA THR A 189 -40.25 5.10 10.09
C THR A 189 -38.87 4.45 9.99
N ASN A 190 -37.86 5.19 9.51
CA ASN A 190 -36.48 4.71 9.40
C ASN A 190 -35.85 4.36 10.75
N HIS A 191 -36.25 5.03 11.83
CA HIS A 191 -35.79 4.75 13.20
C HIS A 191 -36.73 3.83 13.98
N SER A 192 -37.38 2.88 13.30
CA SER A 192 -38.24 1.86 13.92
C SER A 192 -39.39 2.41 14.78
N LYS A 193 -39.89 3.61 14.45
CA LYS A 193 -40.98 4.30 15.19
C LYS A 193 -40.61 4.62 16.65
N ARG A 194 -39.33 4.90 16.92
CA ARG A 194 -38.83 5.30 18.26
C ARG A 194 -38.24 6.71 18.22
N THR A 195 -38.47 7.49 19.29
CA THR A 195 -37.96 8.86 19.46
C THR A 195 -36.68 8.90 20.30
N ASP A 196 -35.73 8.02 19.98
CA ASP A 196 -34.50 7.77 20.72
C ASP A 196 -33.33 8.71 20.36
N GLY A 197 -32.17 8.51 20.97
CA GLY A 197 -30.96 9.33 20.75
C GLY A 197 -30.52 9.45 19.28
N PRO A 198 -30.48 8.35 18.50
CA PRO A 198 -30.20 8.36 17.06
C PRO A 198 -31.17 9.23 16.25
N TYR A 199 -32.48 9.09 16.50
CA TYR A 199 -33.51 9.94 15.86
C TYR A 199 -33.26 11.43 16.11
N ARG A 200 -32.98 11.81 17.37
CA ARG A 200 -32.68 13.21 17.76
C ARG A 200 -31.35 13.70 17.21
N ALA A 201 -30.36 12.83 17.00
CA ALA A 201 -29.08 13.19 16.40
C ALA A 201 -29.23 13.49 14.90
N LYS A 202 -29.97 12.65 14.17
CA LYS A 202 -30.26 12.85 12.75
C LYS A 202 -31.09 14.10 12.50
N LEU A 203 -32.11 14.35 13.33
CA LEU A 203 -32.90 15.59 13.31
C LEU A 203 -32.04 16.86 13.47
N ARG A 204 -31.10 16.86 14.42
CA ARG A 204 -30.19 18.00 14.64
C ARG A 204 -29.26 18.22 13.44
N SER A 205 -28.77 17.14 12.82
CA SER A 205 -27.95 17.23 11.61
C SER A 205 -28.74 17.77 10.41
N LEU A 206 -29.97 17.29 10.20
CA LEU A 206 -30.86 17.79 9.14
C LEU A 206 -31.15 19.28 9.32
N PHE A 207 -31.53 19.69 10.55
CA PHE A 207 -31.79 21.09 10.86
C PHE A 207 -30.56 21.98 10.63
N PHE A 208 -29.37 21.54 11.07
CA PHE A 208 -28.14 22.31 10.92
C PHE A 208 -27.79 22.53 9.44
N ASN A 209 -27.85 21.47 8.62
CA ASN A 209 -27.52 21.55 7.20
C ASN A 209 -28.58 22.33 6.39
N LEU A 210 -29.87 22.20 6.73
CA LEU A 210 -30.94 22.94 6.06
C LEU A 210 -30.92 24.43 6.43
N LYS A 211 -30.61 24.77 7.68
CA LYS A 211 -30.56 26.16 8.17
C LYS A 211 -29.32 26.93 7.73
N ASP A 212 -28.27 26.25 7.25
CA ASP A 212 -27.00 26.89 6.88
C ASP A 212 -27.21 27.95 5.78
N PRO A 213 -26.86 29.24 6.02
CA PRO A 213 -26.89 30.28 5.00
C PRO A 213 -25.96 29.99 3.81
N LYS A 214 -24.90 29.21 4.02
CA LYS A 214 -23.91 28.87 2.99
C LYS A 214 -24.34 27.72 2.08
N ASN A 215 -25.48 27.06 2.35
CA ASN A 215 -26.01 25.97 1.54
C ASN A 215 -27.44 26.23 1.01
N PRO A 216 -27.65 27.28 0.18
CA PRO A 216 -28.98 27.58 -0.35
C PRO A 216 -29.47 26.55 -1.39
N ASN A 217 -28.55 25.82 -2.03
CA ASN A 217 -28.88 24.84 -3.07
C ASN A 217 -29.58 23.60 -2.50
N LEU A 218 -29.19 23.15 -1.30
CA LEU A 218 -29.86 22.03 -0.63
C LEU A 218 -31.34 22.35 -0.38
N ARG A 219 -31.65 23.53 0.18
CA ARG A 219 -33.03 23.97 0.41
C ARG A 219 -33.83 24.06 -0.90
N LYS A 220 -33.26 24.66 -1.95
CA LYS A 220 -33.90 24.75 -3.26
C LYS A 220 -34.21 23.38 -3.86
N ASN A 221 -33.30 22.42 -3.73
CA ASN A 221 -33.50 21.06 -4.25
C ASN A 221 -34.56 20.28 -3.47
N VAL A 222 -34.68 20.50 -2.16
CA VAL A 222 -35.73 19.91 -1.32
C VAL A 222 -37.09 20.53 -1.63
N LEU A 223 -37.19 21.86 -1.70
CA LEU A 223 -38.45 22.56 -2.00
C LEU A 223 -38.93 22.36 -3.45
N SER A 224 -38.03 22.11 -4.39
CA SER A 224 -38.38 21.80 -5.79
C SER A 224 -38.68 20.31 -6.03
N GLY A 225 -38.61 19.46 -5.00
CA GLY A 225 -38.86 18.01 -5.12
C GLY A 225 -37.75 17.23 -5.83
N ARG A 226 -36.58 17.84 -6.11
CA ARG A 226 -35.42 17.12 -6.66
C ARG A 226 -34.80 16.15 -5.65
N ILE A 227 -34.98 16.42 -4.36
CA ILE A 227 -34.62 15.52 -3.27
C ILE A 227 -35.90 15.10 -2.56
N GLU A 228 -36.28 13.84 -2.73
CA GLU A 228 -37.44 13.23 -2.09
C GLU A 228 -37.28 13.17 -0.56
N PRO A 229 -38.37 13.33 0.23
CA PRO A 229 -38.34 13.25 1.69
C PRO A 229 -37.71 11.97 2.25
N VAL A 230 -37.94 10.84 1.58
CA VAL A 230 -37.37 9.54 1.94
C VAL A 230 -35.84 9.57 1.82
N ARG A 231 -35.32 10.16 0.73
CA ARG A 231 -33.88 10.26 0.50
C ARG A 231 -33.24 11.25 1.47
N LEU A 232 -33.89 12.40 1.71
CA LEU A 232 -33.42 13.39 2.67
C LEU A 232 -33.27 12.81 4.09
N ALA A 233 -34.19 11.94 4.51
CA ALA A 233 -34.09 11.26 5.81
C ALA A 233 -32.91 10.27 5.91
N MET A 234 -32.40 9.77 4.78
CA MET A 234 -31.31 8.78 4.73
C MET A 234 -29.94 9.42 4.52
N MET A 235 -29.83 10.51 3.75
CA MET A 235 -28.55 11.15 3.37
C MET A 235 -27.62 11.46 4.55
N SER A 236 -26.33 11.21 4.40
CA SER A 236 -25.34 11.48 5.46
C SER A 236 -25.12 12.98 5.67
N SER A 237 -24.51 13.38 6.80
CA SER A 237 -24.19 14.80 7.04
C SER A 237 -23.19 15.35 6.02
N GLU A 238 -22.29 14.49 5.53
CA GLU A 238 -21.31 14.82 4.47
C GLU A 238 -22.02 15.02 3.13
N GLU A 239 -22.95 14.15 2.77
CA GLU A 239 -23.75 14.27 1.55
C GLU A 239 -24.67 15.51 1.54
N MET A 240 -25.02 16.05 2.70
CA MET A 240 -25.82 17.26 2.84
C MET A 240 -24.99 18.54 2.94
N ALA A 241 -23.66 18.46 3.05
CA ALA A 241 -22.79 19.62 3.19
C ALA A 241 -22.79 20.52 1.92
N SER A 242 -22.38 21.78 2.07
CA SER A 242 -22.27 22.71 0.94
C SER A 242 -21.22 22.22 -0.07
N ALA A 243 -21.35 22.60 -1.34
CA ALA A 243 -20.41 22.18 -2.38
C ALA A 243 -18.96 22.62 -2.12
N GLU A 244 -18.77 23.75 -1.44
CA GLU A 244 -17.45 24.23 -1.01
C GLU A 244 -16.90 23.37 0.12
N ARG A 245 -17.75 23.03 1.11
CA ARG A 245 -17.34 22.21 2.25
C ARG A 245 -17.04 20.76 1.86
N LYS A 246 -17.82 20.19 0.95
CA LYS A 246 -17.55 18.87 0.36
C LYS A 246 -16.19 18.82 -0.32
N ARG A 247 -15.83 19.85 -1.10
CA ARG A 247 -14.50 19.92 -1.74
C ARG A 247 -13.38 20.08 -0.72
N GLU A 248 -13.61 20.80 0.38
CA GLU A 248 -12.63 20.91 1.47
C GLU A 248 -12.45 19.57 2.20
N ASP A 249 -13.54 18.89 2.53
CA ASP A 249 -13.51 17.62 3.23
C ASP A 249 -12.95 16.50 2.31
N GLU A 250 -13.30 16.48 1.01
CA GLU A 250 -12.67 15.61 -0.02
C GLU A 250 -11.17 15.88 -0.13
N LYS A 251 -10.75 17.14 -0.09
CA LYS A 251 -9.32 17.50 -0.12
C LYS A 251 -8.60 17.06 1.16
N ILE A 252 -9.24 17.21 2.32
CA ILE A 252 -8.70 16.74 3.61
C ILE A 252 -8.67 15.21 3.65
N GLU A 253 -9.65 14.53 3.05
CA GLU A 253 -9.67 13.07 2.93
C GLU A 253 -8.63 12.57 1.93
N GLU A 254 -8.43 13.25 0.80
CA GLU A 254 -7.33 12.97 -0.12
C GLU A 254 -5.98 13.21 0.55
N GLU A 255 -5.83 14.28 1.34
CA GLU A 255 -4.61 14.57 2.10
C GLU A 255 -4.39 13.53 3.20
N ASN A 256 -5.43 13.12 3.93
CA ASN A 256 -5.38 12.08 4.95
C ASN A 256 -5.13 10.69 4.33
N MET A 257 -5.71 10.38 3.16
CA MET A 257 -5.46 9.16 2.40
C MET A 257 -4.04 9.16 1.85
N LYS A 258 -3.53 10.28 1.33
CA LYS A 258 -2.13 10.43 0.94
C LYS A 258 -1.21 10.24 2.16
N GLU A 259 -1.55 10.83 3.30
CA GLU A 259 -0.79 10.68 4.55
C GLU A 259 -0.93 9.28 5.19
N ALA A 260 -2.01 8.54 4.90
CA ALA A 260 -2.21 7.15 5.32
C ALA A 260 -1.62 6.12 4.33
N MET A 261 -1.50 6.49 3.06
CA MET A 261 -0.78 5.72 2.03
C MET A 261 0.74 5.86 2.17
N VAL A 262 1.22 6.95 2.77
CA VAL A 262 2.53 6.97 3.42
C VAL A 262 2.44 5.98 4.58
N ALA A 263 3.04 4.80 4.42
CA ALA A 263 3.09 3.78 5.45
C ALA A 263 3.74 4.36 6.72
N LYS A 264 2.95 4.91 7.64
CA LYS A 264 3.39 5.06 9.03
C LYS A 264 3.51 3.65 9.57
N ALA A 265 4.74 3.15 9.62
CA ALA A 265 5.07 1.86 10.22
C ALA A 265 4.31 1.73 11.54
N PRO A 266 3.60 0.61 11.79
CA PRO A 266 2.90 0.41 13.06
C PRO A 266 3.92 0.50 14.19
N THR A 267 3.90 1.59 14.95
CA THR A 267 4.78 1.76 16.10
C THR A 267 4.26 0.89 17.22
N SER A 268 4.75 -0.34 17.31
CA SER A 268 4.52 -1.20 18.46
C SER A 268 5.31 -0.67 19.65
N VAL A 269 4.65 -0.64 20.81
CA VAL A 269 5.27 -0.28 22.09
C VAL A 269 5.69 -1.59 22.76
N THR A 270 6.99 -1.75 23.05
CA THR A 270 7.51 -2.92 23.76
C THR A 270 8.14 -2.52 25.08
N ASP A 271 8.02 -3.40 26.09
CA ASP A 271 8.69 -3.30 27.38
C ASP A 271 10.07 -4.01 27.41
N GLN A 272 10.47 -4.65 26.30
CA GLN A 272 11.70 -5.42 26.20
C GLN A 272 12.95 -4.54 26.01
N LEU A 273 12.79 -3.32 25.49
CA LEU A 273 13.89 -2.41 25.18
C LEU A 273 13.98 -1.29 26.24
N ARG A 274 15.19 -1.01 26.72
CA ARG A 274 15.43 0.08 27.70
C ARG A 274 15.95 1.31 26.97
N CYS A 275 15.24 2.44 27.09
CA CYS A 275 15.67 3.70 26.48
C CYS A 275 17.03 4.16 27.03
N GLY A 276 18.03 4.34 26.16
CA GLY A 276 19.37 4.78 26.55
C GLY A 276 19.45 6.18 27.16
N LYS A 277 18.46 7.06 26.89
CA LYS A 277 18.43 8.43 27.45
C LYS A 277 17.66 8.55 28.75
N CYS A 278 16.50 7.90 28.87
CA CYS A 278 15.63 8.06 30.04
C CYS A 278 15.52 6.81 30.92
N GLY A 279 16.12 5.70 30.52
CA GLY A 279 16.19 4.46 31.29
C GLY A 279 14.87 3.70 31.45
N LYS A 280 13.77 4.22 30.90
CA LYS A 280 12.43 3.61 30.94
C LYS A 280 12.32 2.48 29.91
N ARG A 281 11.50 1.47 30.23
CA ARG A 281 11.32 0.27 29.39
C ARG A 281 10.19 0.36 28.36
N ASN A 282 9.39 1.43 28.36
CA ASN A 282 8.31 1.62 27.40
C ASN A 282 8.84 2.40 26.18
N VAL A 283 9.32 1.68 25.17
CA VAL A 283 9.94 2.27 23.97
C VAL A 283 9.11 1.92 22.74
N SER A 284 8.68 2.96 22.01
CA SER A 284 8.14 2.82 20.66
C SER A 284 9.30 2.53 19.71
N TYR A 285 9.23 1.43 18.98
CA TYR A 285 10.20 1.12 17.92
C TYR A 285 9.46 1.05 16.58
N SER A 286 10.15 1.46 15.52
CA SER A 286 9.68 1.32 14.15
C SER A 286 10.49 0.21 13.49
N GLN A 287 9.79 -0.79 12.97
CA GLN A 287 10.40 -1.81 12.14
C GLN A 287 10.40 -1.30 10.71
N ALA A 288 11.58 -1.22 10.10
CA ALA A 288 11.75 -0.80 8.72
C ALA A 288 12.61 -1.86 8.02
N GLN A 289 12.12 -2.37 6.89
CA GLN A 289 12.93 -3.19 6.00
C GLN A 289 13.84 -2.23 5.23
N THR A 290 15.13 -2.20 5.60
CA THR A 290 16.10 -1.26 5.00
C THR A 290 16.92 -1.90 3.88
N ARG A 291 16.65 -3.18 3.56
CA ARG A 291 17.44 -4.09 2.71
C ARG A 291 16.53 -5.18 2.10
N SER A 292 17.08 -6.11 1.31
CA SER A 292 16.30 -7.02 0.43
C SER A 292 15.26 -7.86 1.18
N ALA A 293 14.36 -8.48 0.41
CA ALA A 293 13.32 -9.40 0.90
C ALA A 293 13.84 -10.50 1.86
N ASP A 294 15.14 -10.80 1.78
CA ASP A 294 15.84 -11.90 2.45
C ASP A 294 16.29 -11.58 3.89
N GLU A 295 16.07 -10.36 4.38
CA GLU A 295 16.51 -9.94 5.71
C GLU A 295 15.38 -9.93 6.76
N PRO A 296 15.66 -10.35 8.02
CA PRO A 296 14.74 -10.11 9.12
C PRO A 296 14.62 -8.59 9.37
N MET A 297 13.37 -8.10 9.42
CA MET A 297 13.05 -6.68 9.51
C MET A 297 13.85 -5.96 10.61
N THR A 298 14.65 -4.95 10.24
CA THR A 298 15.53 -4.26 11.19
C THR A 298 14.74 -3.38 12.18
N THR A 299 15.03 -3.55 13.46
CA THR A 299 14.39 -2.83 14.57
C THR A 299 15.13 -1.52 14.85
N ASN A 300 14.67 -0.40 14.29
CA ASN A 300 15.28 0.90 14.56
C ASN A 300 14.62 1.56 15.79
N THR A 301 15.38 1.75 16.86
CA THR A 301 14.92 2.47 18.05
C THR A 301 15.13 3.98 17.88
N GLY A 302 14.14 4.68 17.34
CA GLY A 302 14.14 6.14 17.24
C GLY A 302 13.72 6.80 18.55
N SER A 303 14.65 7.44 19.27
CA SER A 303 14.28 8.31 20.40
C SER A 303 13.85 9.69 19.91
N HIS A 304 12.54 9.88 19.67
CA HIS A 304 11.98 11.22 19.47
C HIS A 304 11.67 11.86 20.81
N SER A 305 12.61 12.68 21.31
CA SER A 305 12.33 13.65 22.36
C SER A 305 12.93 15.00 21.97
N THR A 306 12.07 15.89 21.48
CA THR A 306 12.35 17.31 21.24
C THR A 306 12.53 18.05 22.57
N ALA A 307 13.73 18.58 22.83
CA ALA A 307 13.97 19.64 23.83
C ALA A 307 15.17 20.51 23.38
N PRO A 308 15.09 21.86 23.48
CA PRO A 308 16.08 22.76 22.88
C PRO A 308 17.20 23.13 23.86
N SER A 309 18.46 23.00 23.47
CA SER A 309 19.61 23.57 24.18
C SER A 309 20.12 24.83 23.47
N ARG A 310 20.23 25.91 24.24
CA ARG A 310 20.74 27.23 23.83
C ARG A 310 22.27 27.20 23.77
N THR A 311 22.84 27.64 22.66
CA THR A 311 24.18 28.27 22.64
C THR A 311 24.22 29.38 21.59
N ARG A 312 24.66 30.56 22.03
CA ARG A 312 24.87 31.78 21.25
C ARG A 312 26.25 31.72 20.60
N ALA A 313 26.34 31.95 19.30
CA ALA A 313 27.47 32.66 18.67
C ALA A 313 26.98 33.36 17.40
N ARG A 314 27.33 34.65 17.27
CA ARG A 314 26.95 35.58 16.19
C ARG A 314 27.87 35.39 14.98
N ALA A 315 27.29 35.36 13.77
CA ALA A 315 27.86 35.99 12.57
C ALA A 315 26.71 36.39 11.62
N ARG A 316 26.82 37.56 10.98
CA ARG A 316 25.77 38.25 10.23
C ARG A 316 25.81 37.93 8.72
N ILE A 317 24.61 37.69 8.17
CA ILE A 317 24.03 38.16 6.89
C ILE A 317 24.68 37.70 5.56
N SER A 318 23.96 36.88 4.80
CA SER A 318 23.39 37.27 3.48
C SER A 318 22.27 36.32 3.07
N SER A 319 21.28 36.88 2.39
CA SER A 319 19.95 36.38 2.07
C SER A 319 19.88 35.58 0.76
N HIS A 320 19.21 34.42 0.77
CA HIS A 320 18.22 33.97 -0.22
C HIS A 320 17.79 32.53 0.13
N ALA A 321 16.49 32.32 0.31
CA ALA A 321 15.89 31.01 0.53
C ALA A 321 14.95 30.70 -0.64
N PRO A 322 15.12 29.56 -1.33
CA PRO A 322 14.04 28.90 -2.05
C PRO A 322 13.41 27.80 -1.17
N SER A 323 12.10 27.69 -1.34
CA SER A 323 11.14 26.67 -0.88
C SER A 323 11.66 25.24 -0.69
N GLU A 324 11.23 24.60 0.40
CA GLU A 324 11.36 23.17 0.68
C GLU A 324 10.60 22.31 -0.37
N PRO A 325 11.14 21.14 -0.78
CA PRO A 325 10.56 20.34 -1.86
C PRO A 325 9.57 19.28 -1.38
N MET A 326 8.71 18.92 -2.33
CA MET A 326 7.78 17.79 -2.31
C MET A 326 8.43 16.43 -1.98
N ASP A 327 7.58 15.58 -1.39
CA ASP A 327 7.68 14.14 -1.18
C ASP A 327 8.75 13.42 -2.02
N SER A 328 9.86 13.05 -1.36
CA SER A 328 11.06 12.52 -2.01
C SER A 328 10.83 11.15 -2.64
N SER A 329 9.87 10.36 -2.19
CA SER A 329 9.65 8.98 -2.67
C SER A 329 8.98 8.92 -4.05
N GLN A 330 7.94 9.74 -4.29
CA GLN A 330 7.30 9.89 -5.60
C GLN A 330 8.14 10.72 -6.58
N ALA A 331 8.88 11.72 -6.08
CA ALA A 331 9.87 12.45 -6.87
C ALA A 331 11.04 11.54 -7.28
N LEU A 332 11.47 10.62 -6.40
CA LEU A 332 12.49 9.61 -6.72
C LEU A 332 11.95 8.60 -7.72
N LEU A 333 10.76 8.03 -7.54
CA LEU A 333 10.15 7.13 -8.53
C LEU A 333 10.02 7.83 -9.90
N SER A 334 9.45 9.03 -9.97
CA SER A 334 9.34 9.77 -11.23
C SER A 334 10.70 10.20 -11.81
N SER A 335 11.70 10.48 -10.97
CA SER A 335 13.11 10.69 -11.38
C SER A 335 13.75 9.41 -11.89
N LEU A 336 13.47 8.28 -11.26
CA LEU A 336 13.99 6.95 -11.55
C LEU A 336 13.40 6.42 -12.85
N PHE A 337 12.09 6.59 -13.08
CA PHE A 337 11.48 6.47 -14.40
C PHE A 337 12.19 7.42 -15.40
N ARG A 338 12.29 8.72 -15.13
CA ARG A 338 12.96 9.67 -16.06
C ARG A 338 14.43 9.34 -16.35
N GLN A 339 15.18 8.76 -15.42
CA GLN A 339 16.60 8.47 -15.55
C GLN A 339 16.84 7.09 -16.19
N LEU A 340 16.02 6.08 -15.88
CA LEU A 340 16.00 4.78 -16.57
C LEU A 340 15.59 4.92 -18.04
N PHE A 341 14.69 5.87 -18.35
CA PHE A 341 14.23 6.14 -19.72
C PHE A 341 15.03 7.23 -20.45
N ARG A 342 16.18 7.67 -19.91
CA ARG A 342 17.13 8.61 -20.54
C ARG A 342 18.50 7.95 -20.76
N HIS A 343 18.58 6.86 -21.51
CA HIS A 343 19.86 6.43 -22.10
C HIS A 343 19.85 6.70 -23.62
N PRO A 344 20.81 7.49 -24.16
CA PRO A 344 20.81 7.89 -25.56
C PRO A 344 21.43 6.79 -26.43
N ALA A 345 20.63 5.79 -26.76
CA ALA A 345 20.93 4.86 -27.85
C ALA A 345 19.87 4.95 -28.96
N CYS A 346 19.41 6.18 -29.29
CA CYS A 346 18.59 6.44 -30.49
C CYS A 346 18.49 7.94 -30.85
N GLN A 347 19.59 8.70 -30.76
CA GLN A 347 19.66 10.01 -31.41
C GLN A 347 20.69 9.98 -32.54
N ARG A 348 20.26 9.59 -33.74
CA ARG A 348 20.97 9.98 -34.96
C ARG A 348 20.43 11.31 -35.43
N ARG A 349 21.23 12.36 -35.21
CA ARG A 349 21.14 13.64 -35.91
C ARG A 349 21.44 13.42 -37.39
N THR A 350 20.57 13.90 -38.28
CA THR A 350 20.97 14.31 -39.63
C THR A 350 20.47 15.71 -39.87
N THR A 351 21.37 16.67 -39.72
CA THR A 351 21.28 18.03 -40.27
C THR A 351 21.74 17.99 -41.72
N ALA A 352 20.90 18.41 -42.66
CA ALA A 352 21.35 19.06 -43.90
C ALA A 352 20.17 19.77 -44.58
N THR A 353 20.23 21.09 -44.59
CA THR A 353 19.40 22.02 -45.36
C THR A 353 20.12 22.30 -46.68
N VAL A 354 19.49 22.04 -47.85
CA VAL A 354 19.66 22.85 -49.07
C VAL A 354 18.38 22.77 -49.90
N ALA A 355 17.87 23.93 -50.31
CA ALA A 355 16.71 24.15 -51.16
C ALA A 355 17.08 24.30 -52.66
N ARG A 356 16.03 24.28 -53.52
CA ARG A 356 15.94 24.62 -54.99
C ARG A 356 15.89 23.41 -55.93
N GLN A 357 15.18 23.39 -57.05
CA GLN A 357 14.17 24.25 -57.71
C GLN A 357 13.52 23.37 -58.81
N TYR A 358 12.36 23.81 -59.31
CA TYR A 358 11.57 23.24 -60.40
C TYR A 358 12.34 23.05 -61.73
N HIS A 359 12.02 22.01 -62.52
CA HIS A 359 11.45 22.10 -63.89
C HIS A 359 11.36 20.74 -64.67
N SER A 360 10.15 20.46 -65.17
CA SER A 360 9.71 19.83 -66.45
C SER A 360 10.43 18.61 -67.10
N THR A 361 9.67 17.48 -67.21
CA THR A 361 9.24 16.66 -68.39
C THR A 361 10.07 16.57 -69.70
N PRO A 362 9.88 15.59 -70.64
CA PRO A 362 8.86 14.49 -70.74
C PRO A 362 9.32 13.11 -71.32
N HIS A 363 8.35 12.18 -71.42
CA HIS A 363 8.15 11.13 -72.45
C HIS A 363 8.97 9.82 -72.37
N GLN A 364 8.47 8.59 -72.64
CA GLN A 364 7.35 8.11 -73.47
C GLN A 364 6.88 6.68 -73.07
N GLN A 365 5.55 6.45 -73.18
CA GLN A 365 4.82 5.27 -73.73
C GLN A 365 4.96 3.87 -73.05
N ALA A 366 3.94 3.02 -72.90
CA ALA A 366 2.62 2.91 -73.53
C ALA A 366 1.59 2.21 -72.59
N SER A 367 0.30 2.43 -72.87
CA SER A 367 -0.90 1.84 -72.23
C SER A 367 -1.69 1.04 -73.31
N PRO A 368 -3.02 0.78 -73.27
CA PRO A 368 -4.03 0.49 -72.21
C PRO A 368 -5.12 -0.57 -72.63
N ARG A 369 -6.11 -0.85 -71.75
CA ARG A 369 -7.61 -0.94 -71.93
C ARG A 369 -8.24 -2.05 -71.06
N ARG A 370 -9.45 -1.98 -70.46
CA ARG A 370 -10.73 -1.19 -70.55
C ARG A 370 -11.51 -1.39 -69.20
N ARG A 371 -12.09 -0.38 -68.50
CA ARG A 371 -13.47 0.23 -68.57
C ARG A 371 -14.63 -0.73 -68.18
N LEU A 372 -15.72 -0.42 -67.42
CA LEU A 372 -16.51 0.75 -66.92
C LEU A 372 -17.44 0.24 -65.76
N ALA A 373 -17.99 0.99 -64.78
CA ALA A 373 -18.97 2.13 -64.78
C ALA A 373 -19.02 2.76 -63.34
N ALA A 374 -19.10 4.07 -63.05
CA ALA A 374 -20.14 5.12 -63.25
C ALA A 374 -21.50 4.78 -62.56
N TYR A 375 -22.10 5.50 -61.61
CA TYR A 375 -22.45 6.94 -61.52
C TYR A 375 -22.90 7.37 -60.08
N HIS A 376 -22.65 8.63 -59.71
CA HIS A 376 -23.11 9.42 -58.52
C HIS A 376 -24.60 9.85 -58.61
N PRO A 377 -25.32 10.46 -57.61
CA PRO A 377 -24.96 11.55 -56.63
C PRO A 377 -25.67 11.45 -55.22
N PRO A 378 -25.68 12.42 -54.23
CA PRO A 378 -25.46 13.88 -54.31
C PRO A 378 -24.66 14.63 -53.21
N ARG A 379 -24.45 15.92 -53.53
CA ARG A 379 -24.04 17.15 -52.80
C ARG A 379 -24.88 17.41 -51.51
N ARG A 380 -24.55 18.23 -50.50
CA ARG A 380 -23.65 19.40 -50.31
C ARG A 380 -23.55 19.78 -48.79
N ARG A 381 -22.34 20.11 -48.34
CA ARG A 381 -21.88 21.12 -47.34
C ARG A 381 -22.57 21.26 -45.95
N LEU A 382 -21.76 21.16 -44.88
CA LEU A 382 -21.22 22.30 -44.12
C LEU A 382 -20.21 21.80 -43.06
N HIS A 383 -18.91 21.91 -43.35
CA HIS A 383 -17.87 21.81 -42.32
C HIS A 383 -17.62 23.21 -41.77
N THR A 384 -18.05 23.46 -40.54
CA THR A 384 -17.50 24.53 -39.71
C THR A 384 -16.35 23.94 -38.91
N SER A 385 -15.15 24.38 -39.26
CA SER A 385 -13.91 24.19 -38.52
C SER A 385 -14.04 24.73 -37.09
N ALA A 386 -13.74 23.88 -36.10
CA ALA A 386 -13.46 24.29 -34.73
C ALA A 386 -12.11 23.70 -34.29
N VAL A 387 -11.07 24.49 -34.53
CA VAL A 387 -9.89 24.72 -33.68
C VAL A 387 -9.53 23.58 -32.71
N CYS A 388 -8.53 22.76 -33.08
CA CYS A 388 -7.71 22.07 -32.11
C CYS A 388 -6.96 23.12 -31.27
N ARG A 389 -7.41 23.37 -30.04
CA ARG A 389 -6.54 23.94 -29.02
C ARG A 389 -5.52 22.86 -28.65
N VAL A 390 -4.28 23.06 -29.08
CA VAL A 390 -3.12 22.37 -28.52
C VAL A 390 -3.02 22.80 -27.06
N SER A 391 -3.36 21.91 -26.13
CA SER A 391 -2.97 22.07 -24.73
C SER A 391 -1.52 21.63 -24.60
N THR A 392 -0.64 22.61 -24.39
CA THR A 392 0.71 22.38 -23.90
C THR A 392 0.62 22.01 -22.42
N ASP A 393 0.37 20.73 -22.14
CA ASP A 393 0.63 20.10 -20.85
C ASP A 393 1.24 18.72 -21.13
N GLU A 394 2.57 18.67 -21.15
CA GLU A 394 3.36 17.45 -21.25
C GLU A 394 3.36 16.70 -19.90
N THR A 395 2.25 16.04 -19.56
CA THR A 395 2.17 15.09 -18.44
C THR A 395 1.10 14.04 -18.71
N GLY A 396 1.41 13.08 -19.59
CA GLY A 396 0.57 11.91 -19.86
C GLY A 396 0.65 10.82 -18.78
N TRP A 397 0.36 11.16 -17.52
CA TRP A 397 0.10 10.18 -16.46
C TRP A 397 -1.37 10.28 -16.07
N LEU A 398 -2.18 9.34 -16.56
CA LEU A 398 -3.56 9.15 -16.13
C LEU A 398 -3.61 7.94 -15.17
N PRO A 399 -4.30 8.03 -14.02
CA PRO A 399 -4.59 6.89 -13.17
C PRO A 399 -5.34 5.80 -13.95
N ARG A 400 -4.90 4.55 -13.81
CA ARG A 400 -5.24 3.43 -14.71
C ARG A 400 -6.47 2.64 -14.24
N ASP A 401 -7.57 3.36 -13.97
CA ASP A 401 -8.89 2.78 -13.65
C ASP A 401 -9.89 2.96 -14.81
N LYS A 402 -9.42 2.85 -16.05
CA LYS A 402 -10.29 2.99 -17.23
C LYS A 402 -10.25 1.73 -18.05
N LEU A 403 -11.42 1.12 -18.17
CA LEU A 403 -11.76 0.01 -19.05
C LEU A 403 -11.08 0.18 -20.42
N PRO A 404 -10.55 -0.89 -21.02
CA PRO A 404 -9.97 -0.84 -22.34
C PRO A 404 -10.95 -0.23 -23.35
N THR A 405 -10.46 0.71 -24.14
CA THR A 405 -11.16 1.17 -25.34
C THR A 405 -11.36 -0.03 -26.27
N GLU A 406 -12.45 -0.06 -27.06
CA GLU A 406 -12.80 -1.17 -27.96
C GLU A 406 -11.63 -1.62 -28.87
N ASP A 407 -10.68 -0.73 -29.15
CA ASP A 407 -9.46 -0.96 -29.93
C ASP A 407 -8.53 -2.06 -29.33
N LEU A 408 -8.42 -2.19 -28.00
CA LEU A 408 -7.43 -3.08 -27.37
C LEU A 408 -7.77 -4.57 -27.52
N ALA A 409 -9.06 -4.93 -27.62
CA ALA A 409 -9.48 -6.31 -27.83
C ALA A 409 -9.17 -6.78 -29.27
N GLU A 410 -9.31 -5.88 -30.26
CA GLU A 410 -8.89 -6.17 -31.63
C GLU A 410 -7.37 -6.34 -31.72
N GLU A 411 -6.61 -5.50 -31.03
CA GLU A 411 -5.16 -5.62 -30.93
C GLU A 411 -4.72 -6.94 -30.30
N PHE A 412 -5.36 -7.37 -29.21
CA PHE A 412 -5.08 -8.67 -28.60
C PHE A 412 -5.27 -9.83 -29.58
N ASN A 413 -6.35 -9.81 -30.37
CA ASN A 413 -6.60 -10.85 -31.36
C ASN A 413 -5.60 -10.79 -32.53
N ARG A 414 -5.13 -9.59 -32.88
CA ARG A 414 -4.21 -9.35 -33.99
C ARG A 414 -2.74 -9.66 -33.66
N TYR A 415 -2.28 -9.34 -32.45
CA TYR A 415 -0.87 -9.45 -32.09
C TYR A 415 -0.43 -10.91 -31.91
N PRO A 416 0.79 -11.26 -32.34
CA PRO A 416 1.31 -12.62 -32.26
C PRO A 416 1.59 -13.01 -30.81
N LEU A 417 1.33 -14.28 -30.48
CA LEU A 417 1.76 -14.89 -29.24
C LEU A 417 3.26 -15.20 -29.32
N VAL A 418 4.04 -14.74 -28.34
CA VAL A 418 5.47 -15.00 -28.22
C VAL A 418 5.81 -15.64 -26.88
N THR A 419 6.87 -16.44 -26.84
CA THR A 419 7.37 -17.13 -25.64
C THR A 419 8.75 -16.60 -25.25
N ALA A 420 9.16 -16.79 -24.00
CA ALA A 420 10.48 -16.37 -23.51
C ALA A 420 11.62 -17.01 -24.33
N ALA A 421 11.50 -18.31 -24.64
CA ALA A 421 12.46 -19.04 -25.47
C ALA A 421 12.62 -18.44 -26.89
N ALA A 422 11.53 -17.92 -27.48
CA ALA A 422 11.60 -17.23 -28.77
C ALA A 422 12.28 -15.85 -28.67
N LEU A 423 12.14 -15.18 -27.51
CA LEU A 423 12.72 -13.87 -27.23
C LEU A 423 14.17 -13.92 -26.79
N ALA A 424 14.65 -15.06 -26.27
CA ALA A 424 16.05 -15.22 -25.85
C ALA A 424 17.08 -14.91 -26.96
N LYS A 425 16.70 -15.01 -28.24
CA LYS A 425 17.55 -14.66 -29.39
C LYS A 425 17.51 -13.17 -29.76
N ARG A 426 16.57 -12.40 -29.21
CA ARG A 426 16.34 -10.99 -29.52
C ARG A 426 17.05 -10.10 -28.51
N ARG A 427 17.75 -9.08 -29.02
CA ARG A 427 18.44 -8.08 -28.18
C ARG A 427 17.52 -6.97 -27.69
N GLU A 428 16.43 -6.74 -28.41
CA GLU A 428 15.47 -5.68 -28.12
C GLU A 428 14.23 -6.26 -27.46
N ARG A 429 13.65 -5.48 -26.53
CA ARG A 429 12.42 -5.85 -25.83
C ARG A 429 11.25 -5.90 -26.82
N PRO A 430 10.35 -6.89 -26.68
CA PRO A 430 9.25 -7.04 -27.62
C PRO A 430 8.23 -5.90 -27.47
N LYS A 431 7.62 -5.52 -28.60
CA LYS A 431 6.48 -4.60 -28.70
C LYS A 431 5.47 -5.17 -29.70
N MET A 432 4.20 -4.79 -29.59
CA MET A 432 3.11 -5.34 -30.41
C MET A 432 3.02 -6.86 -30.34
N VAL A 433 3.09 -7.42 -29.14
CA VAL A 433 3.01 -8.87 -28.91
C VAL A 433 2.04 -9.18 -27.78
N LYS A 434 1.56 -10.42 -27.74
CA LYS A 434 0.99 -10.99 -26.53
C LYS A 434 1.83 -12.15 -26.04
N MET A 435 1.83 -12.40 -24.74
CA MET A 435 2.58 -13.50 -24.11
C MET A 435 1.87 -13.95 -22.85
N LEU A 436 2.16 -15.17 -22.39
CA LEU A 436 1.73 -15.60 -21.07
C LEU A 436 2.49 -14.83 -19.99
N VAL A 437 1.88 -14.70 -18.81
CA VAL A 437 2.51 -13.99 -17.69
C VAL A 437 3.78 -14.71 -17.24
N ARG A 438 3.80 -16.05 -17.26
CA ARG A 438 5.03 -16.81 -17.03
C ARG A 438 6.15 -16.48 -18.03
N ASP A 439 5.82 -16.29 -19.31
CA ASP A 439 6.80 -16.02 -20.36
C ASP A 439 7.33 -14.59 -20.22
N TYR A 440 6.49 -13.66 -19.76
CA TYR A 440 6.91 -12.31 -19.40
C TYR A 440 7.90 -12.31 -18.22
N ILE A 441 7.61 -13.07 -17.16
CA ILE A 441 8.48 -13.16 -15.97
C ILE A 441 9.81 -13.80 -16.37
N ASP A 442 9.78 -14.93 -17.10
CA ASP A 442 10.96 -15.65 -17.56
C ASP A 442 11.84 -14.78 -18.49
N ASP A 443 11.24 -14.05 -19.44
CA ASP A 443 11.96 -13.08 -20.28
C ASP A 443 12.53 -11.91 -19.48
N SER A 444 11.80 -11.43 -18.47
CA SER A 444 12.25 -10.34 -17.60
C SER A 444 13.46 -10.73 -16.76
N LEU A 445 13.53 -11.97 -16.29
CA LEU A 445 14.59 -12.45 -15.41
C LEU A 445 15.79 -13.01 -16.19
N TYR A 446 15.54 -13.88 -17.17
CA TYR A 446 16.56 -14.76 -17.76
C TYR A 446 16.96 -14.44 -19.20
N ASN A 447 16.35 -13.45 -19.86
CA ASN A 447 16.75 -13.10 -21.23
C ASN A 447 18.26 -12.74 -21.29
N PRO A 448 19.07 -13.40 -22.14
CA PRO A 448 20.53 -13.22 -22.19
C PRO A 448 21.03 -11.80 -22.48
N HIS A 449 20.17 -10.95 -23.05
CA HIS A 449 20.55 -9.62 -23.53
C HIS A 449 20.11 -8.50 -22.61
N TYR A 450 18.95 -8.65 -21.96
CA TYR A 450 18.38 -7.59 -21.14
C TYR A 450 17.71 -8.06 -19.86
N GLY A 451 17.65 -9.36 -19.60
CA GLY A 451 17.07 -9.95 -18.41
C GLY A 451 17.83 -9.53 -17.15
N TYR A 452 17.14 -9.58 -16.01
CA TYR A 452 17.67 -9.13 -14.72
C TYR A 452 18.99 -9.83 -14.35
N PHE A 453 19.04 -11.16 -14.46
CA PHE A 453 20.24 -11.95 -14.16
C PHE A 453 21.34 -11.85 -15.21
N SER A 454 21.01 -11.37 -16.41
CA SER A 454 21.99 -11.13 -17.47
C SER A 454 22.70 -9.78 -17.32
N LYS A 455 22.16 -8.86 -16.52
CA LYS A 455 22.84 -7.64 -16.10
C LYS A 455 23.84 -7.95 -14.98
N GLU A 456 24.73 -7.02 -14.68
CA GLU A 456 25.80 -7.19 -13.68
C GLU A 456 25.27 -7.30 -12.24
N ALA A 457 24.66 -8.45 -11.91
CA ALA A 457 24.38 -8.87 -10.55
C ALA A 457 25.68 -9.33 -9.89
N VAL A 458 26.03 -8.70 -8.77
CA VAL A 458 27.19 -9.07 -7.96
C VAL A 458 26.69 -9.82 -6.75
N ILE A 459 27.28 -10.98 -6.46
CA ILE A 459 26.98 -11.72 -5.24
C ILE A 459 27.93 -11.21 -4.16
N PHE A 460 27.37 -10.76 -3.05
CA PHE A 460 28.12 -10.31 -1.88
C PHE A 460 28.97 -11.46 -1.36
N ASN A 461 30.24 -11.16 -1.13
CA ASN A 461 31.20 -12.09 -0.56
C ASN A 461 32.04 -11.34 0.48
N THR A 462 32.19 -11.93 1.65
CA THR A 462 33.09 -11.41 2.67
C THR A 462 34.54 -11.69 2.29
N GLU A 463 35.53 -10.92 2.75
CA GLU A 463 36.93 -11.35 2.58
C GLU A 463 37.29 -12.48 3.56
N LYS A 464 36.63 -12.49 4.72
CA LYS A 464 36.87 -13.45 5.81
C LYS A 464 35.54 -13.91 6.38
N PRO A 465 35.39 -15.21 6.70
CA PRO A 465 34.24 -15.72 7.43
C PRO A 465 34.00 -15.00 8.76
N PHE A 466 32.73 -14.89 9.18
CA PHE A 466 32.38 -14.38 10.49
C PHE A 466 32.80 -15.37 11.59
N VAL A 467 33.34 -14.84 12.69
CA VAL A 467 33.70 -15.63 13.87
C VAL A 467 32.66 -15.37 14.96
N PHE A 468 31.51 -16.05 14.87
CA PHE A 468 30.35 -15.81 15.74
C PHE A 468 30.66 -15.85 17.25
N PRO A 469 31.49 -16.78 17.78
CA PRO A 469 31.81 -16.81 19.21
C PRO A 469 32.54 -15.56 19.71
N ARG A 470 33.10 -14.74 18.82
CA ARG A 470 33.72 -13.45 19.17
C ARG A 470 32.72 -12.31 19.20
N ILE A 471 31.62 -12.43 18.46
CA ILE A 471 30.56 -11.43 18.35
C ILE A 471 29.74 -11.41 19.63
N LYS A 472 29.41 -10.20 20.10
CA LYS A 472 28.74 -9.99 21.38
C LYS A 472 27.33 -10.56 21.41
N ASN A 473 26.55 -10.26 20.38
CA ASN A 473 25.13 -10.59 20.25
C ASN A 473 24.69 -10.43 18.79
N GLU A 474 23.46 -10.84 18.48
CA GLU A 474 22.88 -10.77 17.15
C GLU A 474 22.87 -9.33 16.60
N ILE A 475 22.56 -8.33 17.43
CA ILE A 475 22.60 -6.92 17.01
C ILE A 475 24.01 -6.50 16.54
N ALA A 476 25.07 -6.94 17.24
CA ALA A 476 26.44 -6.66 16.82
C ALA A 476 26.80 -7.36 15.51
N PHE A 477 26.27 -8.57 15.27
CA PHE A 477 26.39 -9.24 13.98
C PHE A 477 25.74 -8.42 12.86
N HIS A 478 24.52 -7.91 13.06
CA HIS A 478 23.84 -7.09 12.05
C HIS A 478 24.62 -5.80 11.72
N GLN A 479 25.24 -5.18 12.73
CA GLN A 479 26.07 -3.99 12.55
C GLN A 479 27.37 -4.28 11.79
N ASP A 480 28.03 -5.39 12.11
CA ASP A 480 29.27 -5.83 11.43
C ASP A 480 28.97 -6.21 9.98
N PHE A 481 27.92 -7.00 9.76
CA PHE A 481 27.41 -7.29 8.42
C PHE A 481 27.11 -6.01 7.65
N ALA A 482 26.40 -5.05 8.26
CA ALA A 482 26.08 -3.78 7.62
C ALA A 482 27.31 -2.96 7.24
N LEU A 483 28.37 -3.01 8.04
CA LEU A 483 29.63 -2.35 7.75
C LEU A 483 30.36 -3.02 6.60
N GLN A 484 30.55 -4.34 6.65
CA GLN A 484 31.23 -5.11 5.60
C GLN A 484 30.51 -5.00 4.26
N TYR A 485 29.18 -5.00 4.29
CA TYR A 485 28.35 -4.79 3.11
C TYR A 485 28.63 -3.42 2.48
N LYS A 486 28.67 -2.36 3.30
CA LYS A 486 28.99 -1.01 2.84
C LYS A 486 30.41 -0.91 2.28
N GLU A 487 31.39 -1.50 2.96
CA GLU A 487 32.78 -1.49 2.52
C GLU A 487 32.97 -2.24 1.18
N PHE A 488 32.26 -3.36 1.00
CA PHE A 488 32.24 -4.10 -0.25
C PHE A 488 31.67 -3.25 -1.39
N GLU A 489 30.57 -2.55 -1.14
CA GLU A 489 30.01 -1.62 -2.12
C GLU A 489 30.92 -0.43 -2.43
N ASP A 490 31.56 0.15 -1.41
CA ASP A 490 32.48 1.26 -1.59
C ASP A 490 33.69 0.86 -2.46
N LYS A 491 34.18 -0.39 -2.33
CA LYS A 491 35.20 -0.95 -3.23
C LYS A 491 34.72 -1.07 -4.67
N LEU A 492 33.51 -1.62 -4.86
CA LEU A 492 32.95 -1.77 -6.19
C LEU A 492 32.63 -0.43 -6.87
N ASP A 493 32.17 0.58 -6.11
CA ASP A 493 31.93 1.93 -6.60
C ASP A 493 33.25 2.68 -6.90
N ALA A 494 34.33 2.35 -6.19
CA ALA A 494 35.66 2.85 -6.52
C ALA A 494 36.19 2.29 -7.85
N GLU A 495 35.84 1.05 -8.22
CA GLU A 495 36.17 0.45 -9.51
C GLU A 495 35.27 0.98 -10.64
N SER A 496 33.94 0.94 -10.43
CA SER A 496 32.94 1.37 -11.40
C SER A 496 31.70 1.86 -10.67
N PRO A 497 31.42 3.18 -10.62
CA PRO A 497 30.23 3.67 -9.93
C PRO A 497 28.96 3.28 -10.70
N ASN A 498 28.04 2.58 -10.04
CA ASN A 498 26.79 2.14 -10.66
C ASN A 498 25.61 2.24 -9.67
N GLU A 499 24.75 3.25 -9.85
CA GLU A 499 23.56 3.46 -9.00
C GLU A 499 22.52 2.33 -9.10
N LEU A 500 22.57 1.53 -10.16
CA LEU A 500 21.67 0.41 -10.45
C LEU A 500 22.34 -0.96 -10.22
N ARG A 501 23.51 -0.99 -9.57
CA ARG A 501 24.16 -2.25 -9.22
C ARG A 501 23.25 -3.07 -8.33
N GLN A 502 23.01 -4.32 -8.72
CA GLN A 502 22.28 -5.28 -7.91
C GLN A 502 23.30 -6.08 -7.10
N LEU A 503 23.05 -6.22 -5.81
CA LEU A 503 23.95 -6.91 -4.89
C LEU A 503 23.13 -7.86 -4.01
N TRP A 504 23.45 -9.14 -4.13
CA TRP A 504 22.73 -10.25 -3.55
C TRP A 504 23.49 -10.80 -2.36
N HIS A 505 22.81 -11.42 -1.40
CA HIS A 505 23.46 -12.17 -0.33
C HIS A 505 22.73 -13.49 -0.14
N THR A 506 23.49 -14.56 0.15
CA THR A 506 22.95 -15.91 0.33
C THR A 506 23.44 -16.49 1.66
N PRO A 507 22.74 -17.48 2.25
CA PRO A 507 23.13 -18.14 3.48
C PRO A 507 24.53 -18.73 3.38
N THR A 508 24.86 -19.29 2.21
CA THR A 508 26.17 -19.85 1.91
C THR A 508 27.28 -18.80 2.08
N GLU A 509 27.09 -17.57 1.60
CA GLU A 509 28.11 -16.53 1.72
C GLU A 509 28.16 -15.91 3.11
N LEU A 510 27.00 -15.77 3.76
CA LEU A 510 26.86 -15.16 5.07
C LEU A 510 27.37 -16.06 6.19
N PHE A 511 27.13 -17.37 6.11
CA PHE A 511 27.38 -18.35 7.16
C PHE A 511 28.46 -19.38 6.81
N ARG A 512 29.27 -19.15 5.78
CA ARG A 512 30.41 -20.02 5.50
C ARG A 512 31.43 -20.06 6.65
N PRO A 513 32.15 -21.18 6.82
CA PRO A 513 31.92 -22.46 6.14
C PRO A 513 30.71 -23.23 6.72
N TYR A 514 30.24 -22.84 7.90
CA TYR A 514 29.30 -23.59 8.74
C TYR A 514 28.00 -24.03 8.05
N TYR A 515 27.40 -23.19 7.20
CA TYR A 515 26.20 -23.57 6.43
C TYR A 515 26.51 -24.71 5.43
N GLY A 516 27.62 -24.62 4.71
CA GLY A 516 28.04 -25.66 3.77
C GLY A 516 28.47 -26.95 4.47
N GLU A 517 29.12 -26.85 5.63
CA GLU A 517 29.46 -28.02 6.46
C GLU A 517 28.22 -28.75 6.99
N ALA A 518 27.15 -28.02 7.34
CA ALA A 518 25.88 -28.63 7.75
C ALA A 518 25.28 -29.46 6.61
N LEU A 519 25.27 -28.91 5.40
CA LEU A 519 24.84 -29.63 4.20
C LEU A 519 25.75 -30.81 3.88
N ALA A 520 27.07 -30.68 4.08
CA ALA A 520 28.02 -31.77 3.90
C ALA A 520 27.73 -32.95 4.85
N ARG A 521 27.43 -32.68 6.13
CA ARG A 521 27.02 -33.71 7.11
C ARG A 521 25.72 -34.40 6.67
N TYR A 522 24.71 -33.63 6.25
CA TYR A 522 23.46 -34.18 5.73
C TYR A 522 23.70 -35.12 4.54
N LEU A 523 24.48 -34.67 3.55
CA LEU A 523 24.78 -35.46 2.36
C LEU A 523 25.54 -36.74 2.71
N TYR A 524 26.58 -36.62 3.54
CA TYR A 524 27.40 -37.74 3.98
C TYR A 524 26.57 -38.80 4.72
N GLU A 525 25.78 -38.43 5.72
CA GLU A 525 25.01 -39.41 6.50
C GLU A 525 23.96 -40.12 5.64
N ASN A 526 23.23 -39.40 4.78
CA ASN A 526 22.23 -40.02 3.91
C ASN A 526 22.87 -40.86 2.79
N TYR A 527 24.08 -40.51 2.34
CA TYR A 527 24.84 -41.31 1.40
C TYR A 527 25.35 -42.61 2.03
N VAL A 528 25.91 -42.52 3.25
CA VAL A 528 26.50 -43.68 3.91
C VAL A 528 25.45 -44.74 4.27
N ILE A 529 24.25 -44.32 4.65
CA ILE A 529 23.18 -45.25 5.05
C ILE A 529 22.64 -46.04 3.86
N ASP A 530 22.48 -45.41 2.70
CA ASP A 530 21.68 -45.98 1.60
C ASP A 530 22.49 -46.38 0.36
N LEU A 531 23.65 -45.76 0.12
CA LEU A 531 24.36 -45.85 -1.17
C LEU A 531 25.81 -46.32 -1.04
N TYR A 532 26.44 -46.14 0.12
CA TYR A 532 27.83 -46.53 0.34
C TYR A 532 27.94 -48.00 0.77
N PRO A 533 28.89 -48.78 0.21
CA PRO A 533 29.94 -48.41 -0.75
C PRO A 533 29.60 -48.68 -2.23
N GLU A 534 28.37 -49.06 -2.56
CA GLU A 534 27.99 -49.53 -3.90
C GLU A 534 28.08 -48.44 -4.97
N TYR A 535 27.66 -47.21 -4.64
CA TYR A 535 27.65 -46.08 -5.55
C TYR A 535 28.59 -44.98 -5.09
N ASP A 536 29.03 -44.14 -6.03
CA ASP A 536 29.81 -42.94 -5.76
C ASP A 536 28.90 -41.78 -5.35
N LEU A 537 29.42 -40.84 -4.55
CA LEU A 537 28.66 -39.66 -4.13
C LEU A 537 28.63 -38.64 -5.27
N VAL A 538 27.55 -38.64 -6.04
CA VAL A 538 27.34 -37.65 -7.12
C VAL A 538 26.37 -36.57 -6.65
N VAL A 539 26.83 -35.32 -6.69
CA VAL A 539 26.05 -34.14 -6.29
C VAL A 539 25.90 -33.21 -7.48
N TYR A 540 24.66 -32.85 -7.81
CA TYR A 540 24.33 -31.79 -8.76
C TYR A 540 23.89 -30.55 -7.98
N GLU A 541 24.40 -29.38 -8.34
CA GLU A 541 23.98 -28.09 -7.78
C GLU A 541 23.47 -27.19 -8.91
N MET A 542 22.22 -26.74 -8.79
CA MET A 542 21.61 -25.78 -9.71
C MET A 542 21.85 -24.37 -9.19
N GLY A 543 22.47 -23.51 -10.01
CA GLY A 543 22.67 -22.10 -9.66
C GLY A 543 23.63 -21.89 -8.48
N ALA A 544 24.84 -22.46 -8.54
CA ALA A 544 25.81 -22.47 -7.44
C ALA A 544 26.39 -21.11 -7.01
N GLY A 545 25.93 -20.00 -7.59
CA GLY A 545 26.46 -18.66 -7.33
C GLY A 545 27.98 -18.59 -7.53
N ASN A 546 28.73 -18.16 -6.52
CA ASN A 546 30.21 -18.11 -6.58
C ASN A 546 30.89 -19.50 -6.47
N GLY A 547 30.13 -20.59 -6.30
CA GLY A 547 30.65 -21.93 -6.04
C GLY A 547 31.10 -22.15 -4.59
N THR A 548 30.80 -21.22 -3.69
CA THR A 548 31.21 -21.27 -2.27
C THR A 548 30.65 -22.49 -1.55
N LEU A 549 29.43 -22.92 -1.87
CA LEU A 549 28.81 -24.09 -1.25
C LEU A 549 29.57 -25.37 -1.58
N MET A 550 29.80 -25.62 -2.86
CA MET A 550 30.60 -26.73 -3.36
C MET A 550 31.97 -26.78 -2.66
N VAL A 551 32.69 -25.64 -2.58
CA VAL A 551 33.99 -25.61 -1.89
C VAL A 551 33.86 -26.03 -0.43
N ASN A 552 32.91 -25.47 0.32
CA ASN A 552 32.70 -25.82 1.73
C ASN A 552 32.39 -27.33 1.91
N ILE A 553 31.56 -27.90 1.04
CA ILE A 553 31.21 -29.33 1.10
C ILE A 553 32.43 -30.21 0.82
N LEU A 554 33.17 -29.92 -0.25
CA LEU A 554 34.33 -30.71 -0.65
C LEU A 554 35.48 -30.58 0.36
N ASP A 555 35.71 -29.40 0.92
CA ASP A 555 36.69 -29.19 1.99
C ASP A 555 36.34 -29.96 3.26
N TRP A 556 35.06 -29.98 3.63
CA TRP A 556 34.59 -30.74 4.78
C TRP A 556 34.77 -32.24 4.55
N LEU A 557 34.39 -32.76 3.38
CA LEU A 557 34.56 -34.18 3.03
C LEU A 557 36.04 -34.57 3.02
N ARG A 558 36.90 -33.75 2.40
CA ARG A 558 38.35 -33.99 2.34
C ARG A 558 38.99 -34.06 3.72
N THR A 559 38.54 -33.22 4.66
CA THR A 559 39.12 -33.13 6.00
C THR A 559 38.59 -34.22 6.94
N ASN A 560 37.29 -34.53 6.87
CA ASN A 560 36.63 -35.39 7.85
C ASN A 560 36.46 -36.84 7.37
N VAL A 561 36.27 -37.05 6.06
CA VAL A 561 35.91 -38.36 5.47
C VAL A 561 36.61 -38.57 4.11
N PRO A 562 37.96 -38.66 4.09
CA PRO A 562 38.75 -38.67 2.86
C PRO A 562 38.42 -39.84 1.92
N ASP A 563 38.00 -41.00 2.46
CA ASP A 563 37.61 -42.16 1.64
C ASP A 563 36.36 -41.87 0.79
N VAL A 564 35.40 -41.13 1.33
CA VAL A 564 34.21 -40.68 0.59
C VAL A 564 34.57 -39.57 -0.37
N TYR A 565 35.45 -38.64 0.03
CA TYR A 565 35.92 -37.55 -0.83
C TYR A 565 36.52 -38.06 -2.15
N VAL A 566 37.36 -39.10 -2.10
CA VAL A 566 37.94 -39.73 -3.31
C VAL A 566 36.87 -40.21 -4.29
N ARG A 567 35.72 -40.64 -3.77
CA ARG A 567 34.56 -41.15 -4.53
C ARG A 567 33.47 -40.10 -4.76
N THR A 568 33.79 -38.82 -4.56
CA THR A 568 32.82 -37.73 -4.72
C THR A 568 33.00 -37.06 -6.08
N GLN A 569 31.88 -36.80 -6.75
CA GLN A 569 31.80 -36.02 -7.99
C GLN A 569 30.75 -34.92 -7.83
N PHE A 570 31.15 -33.68 -8.05
CA PHE A 570 30.30 -32.50 -7.86
C PHE A 570 30.08 -31.80 -9.21
N LYS A 571 28.82 -31.56 -9.56
CA LYS A 571 28.42 -31.05 -10.87
C LYS A 571 27.58 -29.80 -10.74
N ILE A 572 28.07 -28.68 -11.26
CA ILE A 572 27.35 -27.40 -11.23
C ILE A 572 26.59 -27.23 -12.55
N VAL A 573 25.29 -26.94 -12.49
CA VAL A 573 24.47 -26.56 -13.66
C VAL A 573 24.22 -25.06 -13.61
N GLU A 574 24.82 -24.32 -14.53
CA GLU A 574 24.83 -22.86 -14.55
C GLU A 574 24.49 -22.31 -15.94
N ILE A 575 23.56 -21.37 -16.01
CA ILE A 575 23.14 -20.73 -17.27
C ILE A 575 24.12 -19.63 -17.72
N SER A 576 24.74 -18.93 -16.77
CA SER A 576 25.57 -17.76 -17.02
C SER A 576 27.03 -18.12 -17.27
N LYS A 577 27.51 -17.81 -18.48
CA LYS A 577 28.93 -18.01 -18.85
C LYS A 577 29.91 -17.29 -17.90
N ARG A 578 29.56 -16.09 -17.46
CA ARG A 578 30.38 -15.31 -16.53
C ARG A 578 30.52 -16.03 -15.18
N MET A 579 29.42 -16.58 -14.68
CA MET A 579 29.42 -17.32 -13.41
C MET A 579 30.21 -18.62 -13.53
N VAL A 580 30.08 -19.34 -14.66
CA VAL A 580 30.90 -20.52 -14.96
C VAL A 580 32.40 -20.20 -14.89
N GLU A 581 32.86 -19.11 -15.51
CA GLU A 581 34.26 -18.69 -15.45
C GLU A 581 34.71 -18.35 -14.02
N GLN A 582 33.83 -17.75 -13.20
CA GLN A 582 34.11 -17.45 -11.80
C GLN A 582 34.17 -18.72 -10.93
N GLN A 583 33.27 -19.67 -11.16
CA GLN A 583 33.21 -20.95 -10.47
C GLN A 583 34.44 -21.79 -10.80
N LEU A 584 34.87 -21.88 -12.06
CA LEU A 584 36.10 -22.58 -12.46
C LEU A 584 37.35 -21.99 -11.75
N LYS A 585 37.47 -20.66 -11.67
CA LYS A 585 38.54 -20.00 -10.90
C LYS A 585 38.46 -20.25 -9.39
N SER A 586 37.27 -20.56 -8.87
CA SER A 586 37.07 -20.94 -7.47
C SER A 586 37.56 -22.37 -7.22
N VAL A 587 37.17 -23.30 -8.11
CA VAL A 587 37.60 -24.71 -8.12
C VAL A 587 39.12 -24.84 -8.20
N GLU A 588 39.76 -24.12 -9.11
CA GLU A 588 41.22 -24.14 -9.27
C GLU A 588 41.94 -23.64 -8.00
N ARG A 589 41.39 -22.64 -7.32
CA ARG A 589 41.96 -22.09 -6.08
C ARG A 589 41.78 -23.01 -4.88
N SER A 590 40.68 -23.76 -4.81
CA SER A 590 40.42 -24.70 -3.71
C SER A 590 41.15 -26.04 -3.89
N GLY A 591 41.59 -26.36 -5.10
CA GLY A 591 42.32 -27.60 -5.40
C GLY A 591 41.40 -28.80 -5.58
N HIS A 592 40.16 -28.58 -6.01
CA HIS A 592 39.14 -29.62 -6.22
C HIS A 592 38.88 -29.94 -7.70
N SER A 593 39.76 -29.56 -8.62
CA SER A 593 39.55 -29.69 -10.06
C SER A 593 39.22 -31.10 -10.54
N ASP A 594 39.76 -32.13 -9.88
CA ASP A 594 39.52 -33.54 -10.25
C ASP A 594 38.13 -34.07 -9.84
N HIS A 595 37.41 -33.31 -9.02
CA HIS A 595 36.11 -33.69 -8.47
C HIS A 595 34.95 -32.84 -9.02
N VAL A 596 35.23 -31.80 -9.81
CA VAL A 596 34.22 -30.81 -10.18
C VAL A 596 34.03 -30.71 -11.69
N GLU A 597 32.78 -30.78 -12.13
CA GLU A 597 32.36 -30.50 -13.50
C GLU A 597 31.39 -29.31 -13.52
N VAL A 598 31.67 -28.26 -14.32
CA VAL A 598 30.76 -27.12 -14.48
C VAL A 598 30.09 -27.19 -15.86
N ILE A 599 28.77 -27.35 -15.87
CA ILE A 599 27.95 -27.53 -17.07
C ILE A 599 27.24 -26.22 -17.40
N ASN A 600 27.65 -25.56 -18.48
CA ASN A 600 27.00 -24.33 -18.94
C ASN A 600 25.71 -24.63 -19.72
N SER A 601 24.60 -24.86 -19.02
CA SER A 601 23.29 -25.13 -19.61
C SER A 601 22.16 -24.74 -18.67
N SER A 602 20.97 -24.49 -19.23
CA SER A 602 19.73 -24.48 -18.45
C SER A 602 19.41 -25.89 -17.97
N VAL A 603 18.92 -26.00 -16.74
CA VAL A 603 18.42 -27.26 -16.18
C VAL A 603 17.19 -27.77 -16.95
N PHE A 604 16.38 -26.85 -17.49
CA PHE A 604 15.19 -27.19 -18.29
C PHE A 604 15.55 -27.74 -19.67
N ASP A 605 16.77 -27.48 -20.14
CA ASP A 605 17.32 -27.97 -21.41
C ASP A 605 18.26 -29.16 -21.22
N TYR A 606 18.37 -29.72 -20.01
CA TYR A 606 19.24 -30.84 -19.70
C TYR A 606 18.72 -32.12 -20.37
N LYS A 607 19.54 -32.76 -21.21
CA LYS A 607 19.14 -33.91 -22.05
C LYS A 607 19.83 -35.22 -21.68
N THR A 608 20.82 -35.16 -20.80
CA THR A 608 21.59 -36.34 -20.42
C THR A 608 20.82 -37.12 -19.38
N PHE A 609 20.43 -38.34 -19.70
CA PHE A 609 19.79 -39.24 -18.75
C PHE A 609 20.81 -39.77 -17.74
N VAL A 610 20.52 -39.64 -16.45
CA VAL A 610 21.37 -40.07 -15.35
C VAL A 610 20.68 -41.22 -14.61
N ALA A 611 21.15 -42.44 -14.88
CA ALA A 611 20.60 -43.65 -14.28
C ALA A 611 21.03 -43.87 -12.83
N ASN A 612 22.22 -43.40 -12.45
CA ASN A 612 22.77 -43.63 -11.11
C ASN A 612 22.11 -42.71 -10.07
N PRO A 613 22.01 -43.15 -8.80
CA PRO A 613 21.57 -42.30 -7.71
C PRO A 613 22.43 -41.04 -7.60
N CYS A 614 21.81 -39.89 -7.38
CA CYS A 614 22.51 -38.62 -7.19
C CYS A 614 21.75 -37.70 -6.24
N PHE A 615 22.47 -36.82 -5.56
CA PHE A 615 21.87 -35.70 -4.85
C PHE A 615 21.71 -34.51 -5.80
N PHE A 616 20.60 -33.80 -5.70
CA PHE A 616 20.30 -32.62 -6.48
C PHE A 616 20.00 -31.47 -5.53
N LEU A 617 20.84 -30.45 -5.52
CA LEU A 617 20.77 -29.28 -4.65
C LEU A 617 20.14 -28.11 -5.42
N ALA A 618 19.13 -27.50 -4.83
CA ALA A 618 18.48 -26.29 -5.33
C ALA A 618 18.19 -25.33 -4.17
N LEU A 619 19.16 -24.49 -3.82
CA LEU A 619 19.07 -23.55 -2.69
C LEU A 619 18.88 -22.13 -3.21
N GLU A 620 17.79 -21.46 -2.84
CA GLU A 620 17.42 -20.10 -3.24
C GLU A 620 17.36 -19.95 -4.77
N VAL A 621 16.50 -20.76 -5.40
CA VAL A 621 16.31 -20.75 -6.86
C VAL A 621 14.84 -20.83 -7.28
N PHE A 622 13.97 -21.37 -6.43
CA PHE A 622 12.55 -21.58 -6.77
C PHE A 622 11.74 -20.29 -6.64
N ASP A 623 12.14 -19.38 -5.76
CA ASP A 623 11.61 -18.01 -5.68
C ASP A 623 11.64 -17.27 -7.03
N ASN A 624 12.67 -17.47 -7.85
CA ASN A 624 12.77 -16.81 -9.15
C ASN A 624 12.09 -17.58 -10.30
N PHE A 625 11.53 -18.77 -10.06
CA PHE A 625 10.82 -19.51 -11.10
C PHE A 625 9.54 -18.78 -11.53
N ALA A 626 9.33 -18.69 -12.84
CA ALA A 626 8.19 -17.98 -13.39
C ALA A 626 6.84 -18.66 -13.08
N HIS A 627 5.88 -17.86 -12.63
CA HIS A 627 4.53 -18.31 -12.32
C HIS A 627 3.54 -17.92 -13.41
N ASP A 628 2.56 -18.77 -13.68
CA ASP A 628 1.36 -18.39 -14.44
C ASP A 628 0.40 -17.60 -13.53
N MET A 629 -0.28 -16.60 -14.08
CA MET A 629 -1.27 -15.81 -13.34
C MET A 629 -2.69 -16.24 -13.73
N ILE A 630 -3.48 -16.63 -12.74
CA ILE A 630 -4.86 -17.11 -12.89
C ILE A 630 -5.81 -16.21 -12.11
N ARG A 631 -6.99 -15.96 -12.67
CA ARG A 631 -8.12 -15.37 -11.95
C ARG A 631 -9.35 -16.24 -12.12
N TYR A 632 -10.26 -16.20 -11.16
CA TYR A 632 -11.51 -16.93 -11.25
C TYR A 632 -12.65 -15.95 -11.52
N ASP A 633 -13.55 -16.35 -12.40
CA ASP A 633 -14.82 -15.67 -12.57
C ASP A 633 -15.70 -15.96 -11.35
N LEU A 634 -16.20 -14.91 -10.70
CA LEU A 634 -17.01 -15.05 -9.49
C LEU A 634 -18.38 -15.69 -9.74
N GLU A 635 -18.90 -15.59 -10.96
CA GLU A 635 -20.19 -16.16 -11.33
C GLU A 635 -20.05 -17.63 -11.69
N THR A 636 -19.10 -17.96 -12.56
CA THR A 636 -18.92 -19.32 -13.10
C THR A 636 -17.95 -20.17 -12.29
N GLN A 637 -17.16 -19.56 -11.41
CA GLN A 637 -16.07 -20.17 -10.63
C GLN A 637 -15.02 -20.86 -11.50
N GLN A 638 -14.96 -20.53 -12.80
CA GLN A 638 -14.00 -21.11 -13.72
C GLN A 638 -12.68 -20.32 -13.69
N PRO A 639 -11.54 -21.01 -13.80
CA PRO A 639 -10.24 -20.37 -13.93
C PRO A 639 -10.09 -19.70 -15.32
N LEU A 640 -9.50 -18.52 -15.33
CA LEU A 640 -9.12 -17.75 -16.50
C LEU A 640 -7.60 -17.55 -16.51
N GLN A 641 -6.96 -17.91 -17.62
CA GLN A 641 -5.54 -17.72 -17.85
C GLN A 641 -5.21 -16.24 -18.13
N GLY A 642 -4.24 -15.70 -17.41
CA GLY A 642 -3.68 -14.38 -17.62
C GLY A 642 -2.67 -14.34 -18.76
N TYR A 643 -2.80 -13.32 -19.60
CA TYR A 643 -1.92 -12.93 -20.69
C TYR A 643 -1.53 -11.47 -20.53
N LEU A 644 -0.34 -11.13 -21.01
CA LEU A 644 0.15 -9.77 -21.12
C LEU A 644 0.17 -9.36 -22.60
N LEU A 645 -0.49 -8.26 -22.92
CA LEU A 645 -0.38 -7.57 -24.20
C LEU A 645 0.59 -6.39 -24.04
N ILE A 646 1.54 -6.28 -24.97
CA ILE A 646 2.45 -5.14 -25.07
C ILE A 646 2.08 -4.40 -26.35
N ASP A 647 1.66 -3.14 -26.24
CA ASP A 647 1.22 -2.34 -27.38
C ASP A 647 2.39 -1.77 -28.21
N ARG A 648 2.08 -0.81 -29.09
CA ARG A 648 3.05 -0.15 -29.98
C ARG A 648 3.98 0.78 -29.22
N GLU A 649 3.44 1.46 -28.24
CA GLU A 649 4.14 2.39 -27.36
C GLU A 649 5.07 1.61 -26.41
N GLY A 650 4.68 0.39 -26.06
CA GLY A 650 5.37 -0.50 -25.14
C GLY A 650 4.69 -0.57 -23.77
N ASP A 651 3.43 -0.14 -23.68
CA ASP A 651 2.65 -0.21 -22.46
C ASP A 651 2.07 -1.62 -22.28
N PHE A 652 1.95 -1.99 -21.01
CA PHE A 652 1.50 -3.30 -20.55
C PHE A 652 -0.01 -3.30 -20.31
N HIS A 653 -0.72 -4.29 -20.84
CA HIS A 653 -2.16 -4.49 -20.64
C HIS A 653 -2.48 -5.94 -20.31
N GLU A 654 -3.24 -6.16 -19.24
CA GLU A 654 -3.65 -7.49 -18.78
C GLU A 654 -4.87 -8.00 -19.56
N PHE A 655 -4.82 -9.28 -19.96
CA PHE A 655 -5.93 -9.97 -20.61
C PHE A 655 -6.17 -11.33 -19.96
N TYR A 656 -7.44 -11.72 -19.84
CA TYR A 656 -7.83 -13.00 -19.26
C TYR A 656 -8.68 -13.79 -20.24
N THR A 657 -8.36 -15.08 -20.39
CA THR A 657 -9.08 -15.97 -21.31
C THR A 657 -9.47 -17.27 -20.60
N PRO A 658 -10.62 -17.86 -20.90
CA PRO A 658 -11.01 -19.16 -20.34
C PRO A 658 -10.18 -20.33 -20.91
N GLU A 659 -9.43 -20.10 -21.98
CA GLU A 659 -8.58 -21.12 -22.59
C GLU A 659 -7.26 -21.24 -21.82
N LEU A 660 -7.22 -22.26 -20.95
CA LEU A 660 -6.01 -22.58 -20.19
C LEU A 660 -4.94 -23.21 -21.08
N GLU A 661 -3.71 -22.76 -20.88
CA GLU A 661 -2.55 -23.40 -21.49
C GLU A 661 -2.35 -24.82 -20.90
N PRO A 662 -1.84 -25.81 -21.68
CA PRO A 662 -1.74 -27.20 -21.23
C PRO A 662 -1.03 -27.43 -19.88
N ARG A 663 0.08 -26.73 -19.58
CA ARG A 663 0.80 -26.83 -18.30
C ARG A 663 -0.02 -26.23 -17.16
N THR A 664 -0.66 -25.08 -17.38
CA THR A 664 -1.61 -24.50 -16.41
C THR A 664 -2.73 -25.47 -16.08
N ARG A 665 -3.35 -26.07 -17.11
CA ARG A 665 -4.41 -27.06 -16.92
C ARG A 665 -3.91 -28.26 -16.12
N ARG A 666 -2.74 -28.79 -16.48
CA ARG A 666 -2.10 -29.92 -15.80
C ARG A 666 -1.82 -29.62 -14.32
N TYR A 667 -1.30 -28.42 -14.04
CA TYR A 667 -1.06 -27.96 -12.67
C TYR A 667 -2.35 -27.97 -11.84
N LEU A 668 -3.41 -27.34 -12.36
CA LEU A 668 -4.69 -27.27 -11.66
C LEU A 668 -5.34 -28.66 -11.47
N GLU A 669 -5.18 -29.58 -12.43
CA GLU A 669 -5.65 -30.96 -12.31
C GLU A 669 -4.90 -31.74 -11.22
N LEU A 670 -3.58 -31.62 -11.15
CA LEU A 670 -2.78 -32.24 -10.10
C LEU A 670 -3.10 -31.65 -8.73
N ARG A 671 -3.20 -30.32 -8.66
CA ARG A 671 -3.54 -29.60 -7.42
C ARG A 671 -4.87 -30.02 -6.82
N ARG A 672 -5.89 -30.32 -7.65
CA ARG A 672 -7.19 -30.84 -7.16
C ARG A 672 -7.08 -32.17 -6.42
N ARG A 673 -5.98 -32.90 -6.60
CA ARG A 673 -5.71 -34.18 -5.90
C ARG A 673 -4.92 -33.99 -4.61
N ILE A 674 -4.43 -32.78 -4.36
CA ILE A 674 -3.65 -32.43 -3.17
C ILE A 674 -4.62 -31.94 -2.09
N ASP A 675 -4.57 -32.57 -0.91
CA ASP A 675 -5.24 -32.07 0.28
C ASP A 675 -4.35 -31.00 0.93
N ASN A 676 -4.65 -29.72 0.70
CA ASN A 676 -3.94 -28.59 1.28
C ASN A 676 -4.90 -27.68 2.05
N PRO A 677 -4.96 -27.80 3.40
CA PRO A 677 -5.88 -27.01 4.22
C PRO A 677 -5.66 -25.50 4.14
N LYS A 678 -4.44 -25.03 3.82
CA LYS A 678 -4.16 -23.59 3.62
C LYS A 678 -4.86 -23.10 2.36
N HIS A 679 -4.70 -23.84 1.27
CA HIS A 679 -5.36 -23.56 0.00
C HIS A 679 -6.88 -23.64 0.13
N ASP A 680 -7.43 -24.70 0.71
CA ASP A 680 -8.88 -24.87 0.80
C ASP A 680 -9.56 -23.75 1.61
N LYS A 681 -8.90 -23.26 2.66
CA LYS A 681 -9.34 -22.08 3.40
C LYS A 681 -9.24 -20.80 2.56
N LEU A 682 -8.15 -20.60 1.82
CA LEU A 682 -7.98 -19.45 0.93
C LEU A 682 -9.03 -19.45 -0.19
N PHE A 683 -9.20 -20.57 -0.89
CA PHE A 683 -10.15 -20.76 -1.97
C PHE A 683 -11.59 -20.57 -1.49
N SER A 684 -11.95 -21.16 -0.34
CA SER A 684 -13.27 -20.98 0.28
C SER A 684 -13.53 -19.53 0.73
N ASN A 685 -12.51 -18.81 1.21
CA ASN A 685 -12.63 -17.41 1.64
C ASN A 685 -12.66 -16.43 0.46
N VAL A 686 -11.88 -16.66 -0.59
CA VAL A 686 -11.83 -15.82 -1.79
C VAL A 686 -13.16 -15.94 -2.56
N ILE A 687 -13.65 -17.16 -2.77
CA ILE A 687 -14.96 -17.38 -3.40
C ILE A 687 -16.09 -16.97 -2.45
N GLY A 688 -16.00 -17.28 -1.16
CA GLY A 688 -17.06 -17.02 -0.18
C GLY A 688 -17.27 -15.54 0.17
N LYS A 689 -16.19 -14.75 0.33
CA LYS A 689 -16.31 -13.30 0.58
C LYS A 689 -16.83 -12.56 -0.65
N SER A 690 -16.36 -12.95 -1.83
CA SER A 690 -16.73 -12.29 -3.07
C SER A 690 -18.17 -12.62 -3.50
N PHE A 691 -18.63 -13.85 -3.27
CA PHE A 691 -20.05 -14.22 -3.41
C PHE A 691 -20.98 -13.44 -2.46
N SER A 692 -20.57 -13.23 -1.21
CA SER A 692 -21.35 -12.45 -0.23
C SER A 692 -21.51 -10.98 -0.61
N GLU A 693 -20.56 -10.38 -1.32
CA GLU A 693 -20.64 -8.99 -1.79
C GLU A 693 -21.50 -8.85 -3.05
N THR A 694 -21.40 -9.79 -3.99
CA THR A 694 -22.21 -9.79 -5.23
C THR A 694 -23.69 -10.08 -4.96
N VAL A 695 -24.02 -10.96 -4.01
CA VAL A 695 -25.42 -11.25 -3.63
C VAL A 695 -26.10 -10.05 -2.97
N ARG A 696 -25.36 -9.14 -2.33
CA ARG A 696 -25.90 -7.88 -1.78
C ARG A 696 -26.25 -6.85 -2.85
N ASN A 697 -25.61 -6.90 -4.01
CA ASN A 697 -25.78 -5.91 -5.10
C ASN A 697 -26.64 -6.42 -6.29
N SER A 698 -27.14 -7.65 -6.25
CA SER A 698 -28.01 -8.20 -7.28
C SER A 698 -29.48 -7.76 -7.11
N SER A 699 -29.84 -6.56 -7.58
CA SER A 699 -31.22 -6.26 -7.96
C SER A 699 -31.55 -6.88 -9.32
N SER A 700 -32.78 -7.39 -9.47
CA SER A 700 -33.32 -8.14 -10.62
C SER A 700 -33.17 -7.46 -12.00
N TRP A 701 -32.76 -6.19 -12.04
CA TRP A 701 -32.59 -5.41 -13.27
C TRP A 701 -31.31 -5.75 -14.06
N ASN A 702 -30.27 -6.28 -13.39
CA ASN A 702 -29.01 -6.65 -14.08
C ASN A 702 -29.12 -7.96 -14.89
N LYS A 703 -30.07 -8.84 -14.54
CA LYS A 703 -30.24 -10.16 -15.20
C LYS A 703 -30.69 -10.05 -16.67
N PHE A 704 -31.33 -8.95 -17.06
CA PHE A 704 -31.82 -8.76 -18.43
C PHE A 704 -30.76 -8.15 -19.37
N LYS A 705 -29.66 -7.58 -18.83
CA LYS A 705 -28.53 -7.06 -19.63
C LYS A 705 -27.39 -8.06 -19.82
N THR A 706 -27.32 -9.13 -19.02
CA THR A 706 -26.26 -10.16 -19.10
C THR A 706 -26.48 -11.15 -20.25
N GLY A 707 -27.71 -11.31 -20.75
CA GLY A 707 -28.03 -12.27 -21.82
C GLY A 707 -27.38 -11.97 -23.18
N LEU A 708 -26.86 -10.76 -23.39
CA LEU A 708 -26.15 -10.37 -24.62
C LEU A 708 -24.69 -9.95 -24.39
N LYS A 709 -24.22 -9.94 -23.13
CA LYS A 709 -22.84 -9.63 -22.72
C LYS A 709 -22.01 -10.87 -22.35
N SER A 710 -22.60 -12.07 -22.42
CA SER A 710 -21.95 -13.36 -22.12
C SER A 710 -20.86 -13.79 -23.13
N ARG A 711 -20.37 -12.87 -23.97
CA ARG A 711 -19.28 -13.11 -24.90
C ARG A 711 -18.09 -12.21 -24.59
N MET A 712 -17.51 -12.49 -23.42
CA MET A 712 -16.10 -12.28 -23.06
C MET A 712 -15.61 -10.83 -22.86
N TRP A 713 -14.80 -10.63 -21.81
CA TRP A 713 -13.53 -9.87 -21.77
C TRP A 713 -13.30 -8.93 -20.60
N PHE A 714 -14.33 -8.38 -19.95
CA PHE A 714 -14.10 -7.48 -18.81
C PHE A 714 -15.20 -7.63 -17.78
N SER A 715 -14.94 -8.40 -16.73
CA SER A 715 -15.79 -8.44 -15.55
C SER A 715 -15.06 -7.79 -14.38
N GLU A 716 -15.65 -6.74 -13.81
CA GLU A 716 -15.38 -6.29 -12.43
C GLU A 716 -15.61 -7.43 -11.41
N ASN A 717 -16.17 -8.56 -11.86
CA ASN A 717 -16.42 -9.78 -11.10
C ASN A 717 -15.29 -10.83 -11.22
N LEU A 718 -14.01 -10.44 -11.15
CA LEU A 718 -12.89 -11.38 -11.06
C LEU A 718 -12.30 -11.40 -9.65
N THR A 719 -11.77 -12.55 -9.23
CA THR A 719 -10.97 -12.64 -8.01
C THR A 719 -9.67 -11.83 -8.11
N ALA A 720 -9.03 -11.62 -6.96
CA ALA A 720 -7.61 -11.26 -6.92
C ALA A 720 -6.76 -12.28 -7.72
N PRO A 721 -5.64 -11.85 -8.31
CA PRO A 721 -4.76 -12.74 -9.06
C PRO A 721 -4.15 -13.81 -8.16
N GLU A 722 -4.12 -15.03 -8.66
CA GLU A 722 -3.39 -16.16 -8.09
C GLU A 722 -2.19 -16.48 -8.97
N PHE A 723 -1.02 -16.65 -8.36
CA PHE A 723 0.20 -17.03 -9.06
C PHE A 723 0.49 -18.50 -8.80
N ILE A 724 0.54 -19.30 -9.86
CA ILE A 724 0.78 -20.75 -9.78
C ILE A 724 2.19 -21.11 -10.28
N PRO A 725 2.98 -21.90 -9.53
CA PRO A 725 4.38 -22.24 -9.85
C PRO A 725 4.51 -23.29 -10.96
N THR A 726 4.03 -22.97 -12.17
CA THR A 726 4.08 -23.88 -13.33
C THR A 726 5.51 -24.23 -13.75
N LYS A 727 6.48 -23.30 -13.61
CA LYS A 727 7.89 -23.61 -13.88
C LYS A 727 8.50 -24.55 -12.85
N ALA A 728 8.11 -24.45 -11.58
CA ALA A 728 8.53 -25.41 -10.57
C ALA A 728 8.00 -26.81 -10.90
N MET A 729 6.73 -26.94 -11.29
CA MET A 729 6.17 -28.22 -11.75
C MET A 729 6.94 -28.79 -12.95
N GLU A 730 7.25 -27.96 -13.96
CA GLU A 730 8.06 -28.35 -15.11
C GLU A 730 9.46 -28.84 -14.69
N PHE A 731 10.09 -28.18 -13.72
CA PHE A 731 11.37 -28.62 -13.17
C PHE A 731 11.26 -29.99 -12.50
N LEU A 732 10.23 -30.22 -11.68
CA LEU A 732 10.02 -31.53 -11.03
C LEU A 732 9.79 -32.64 -12.05
N GLU A 733 9.05 -32.37 -13.13
CA GLU A 733 8.86 -33.30 -14.24
C GLU A 733 10.18 -33.60 -14.96
N GLN A 734 11.00 -32.58 -15.24
CA GLN A 734 12.33 -32.75 -15.84
C GLN A 734 13.27 -33.54 -14.94
N LEU A 735 13.29 -33.23 -13.65
CA LEU A 735 14.11 -33.91 -12.66
C LEU A 735 13.73 -35.39 -12.56
N ASN A 736 12.43 -35.72 -12.55
CA ASN A 736 11.97 -37.11 -12.54
C ASN A 736 12.27 -37.84 -13.86
N GLY A 737 12.19 -37.14 -15.00
CA GLY A 737 12.46 -37.73 -16.31
C GLY A 737 13.95 -38.01 -16.56
N MET A 738 14.82 -37.04 -16.25
CA MET A 738 16.27 -37.15 -16.53
C MET A 738 17.06 -37.79 -15.40
N PHE A 739 16.59 -37.70 -14.15
CA PHE A 739 17.27 -38.22 -12.97
C PHE A 739 16.33 -39.10 -12.14
N PRO A 740 15.84 -40.26 -12.64
CA PRO A 740 14.81 -41.05 -11.95
C PRO A 740 15.18 -41.47 -10.52
N HIS A 741 16.47 -41.57 -10.18
CA HIS A 741 16.96 -41.93 -8.84
C HIS A 741 17.53 -40.73 -8.05
N HIS A 742 17.15 -39.50 -8.39
CA HIS A 742 17.58 -38.31 -7.66
C HIS A 742 17.04 -38.26 -6.21
N ARG A 743 17.82 -37.62 -5.35
CA ARG A 743 17.42 -37.11 -4.02
C ARG A 743 17.53 -35.60 -4.05
N LEU A 744 16.39 -34.93 -3.95
CA LEU A 744 16.30 -33.48 -4.04
C LEU A 744 16.48 -32.90 -2.63
N LEU A 745 17.36 -31.92 -2.50
CA LEU A 745 17.48 -31.05 -1.33
C LEU A 745 17.31 -29.61 -1.81
N MET A 746 16.21 -28.99 -1.41
CA MET A 746 15.91 -27.60 -1.75
C MET A 746 15.66 -26.76 -0.51
N SER A 747 15.97 -25.47 -0.60
CA SER A 747 15.70 -24.46 0.42
C SER A 747 15.27 -23.18 -0.25
N ASP A 748 14.24 -22.53 0.27
CA ASP A 748 13.68 -21.30 -0.29
C ASP A 748 12.78 -20.59 0.74
N PHE A 749 12.37 -19.36 0.44
CA PHE A 749 11.51 -18.55 1.31
C PHE A 749 10.06 -19.05 1.29
N ASP A 750 9.48 -19.30 2.46
CA ASP A 750 8.07 -19.70 2.61
C ASP A 750 7.11 -18.50 2.70
N TYR A 751 7.66 -17.31 2.99
CA TYR A 751 6.94 -16.05 3.05
C TYR A 751 7.85 -14.88 2.73
N LEU A 752 7.35 -13.95 1.91
CA LEU A 752 8.01 -12.70 1.56
C LEU A 752 7.19 -11.49 2.06
N PRO A 753 7.79 -10.55 2.80
CA PRO A 753 7.13 -9.29 3.15
C PRO A 753 6.97 -8.41 1.90
N GLU A 754 5.99 -7.50 1.91
CA GLU A 754 5.78 -6.51 0.83
C GLU A 754 5.40 -7.09 -0.56
N ALA A 755 4.89 -8.33 -0.59
CA ALA A 755 4.34 -8.91 -1.82
C ALA A 755 3.21 -8.04 -2.40
N ILE A 756 3.07 -8.08 -3.73
CA ILE A 756 1.95 -7.40 -4.42
C ILE A 756 0.61 -8.06 -4.05
N GLU A 757 -0.50 -7.41 -4.43
CA GLU A 757 -1.82 -7.98 -4.17
C GLU A 757 -2.02 -9.28 -4.96
N GLY A 758 -2.34 -10.37 -4.25
CA GLY A 758 -2.67 -11.67 -4.85
C GLY A 758 -2.37 -12.85 -3.92
N VAL A 759 -2.69 -14.05 -4.40
CA VAL A 759 -2.35 -15.32 -3.74
C VAL A 759 -1.02 -15.83 -4.31
N ASN A 760 -0.09 -16.23 -3.44
CA ASN A 760 1.29 -16.56 -3.79
C ASN A 760 1.97 -15.46 -4.61
N ALA A 761 1.61 -14.21 -4.32
CA ALA A 761 2.06 -13.06 -5.09
C ALA A 761 3.56 -12.79 -4.90
N PRO A 762 4.24 -12.29 -5.94
CA PRO A 762 5.65 -11.99 -5.85
C PRO A 762 5.92 -10.68 -5.12
N VAL A 763 7.13 -10.56 -4.59
CA VAL A 763 7.77 -9.27 -4.35
C VAL A 763 8.45 -8.84 -5.64
N VAL A 764 8.15 -7.61 -6.09
CA VAL A 764 8.82 -7.00 -7.23
C VAL A 764 9.64 -5.84 -6.72
N GLN A 765 10.95 -5.94 -6.84
CA GLN A 765 11.86 -4.97 -6.22
C GLN A 765 13.03 -4.64 -7.14
N THR A 766 13.58 -3.44 -6.99
CA THR A 766 14.83 -3.08 -7.65
C THR A 766 15.72 -2.34 -6.67
N ARG A 767 17.03 -2.49 -6.86
CA ARG A 767 18.00 -1.70 -6.13
C ARG A 767 18.33 -0.42 -6.87
N TYR A 768 18.20 0.71 -6.19
CA TYR A 768 18.60 2.02 -6.70
C TYR A 768 19.28 2.84 -5.61
N ARG A 769 20.46 3.40 -5.91
CA ARG A 769 21.24 4.23 -4.98
C ARG A 769 21.45 3.56 -3.61
N ARG A 770 21.78 2.27 -3.65
CA ARG A 770 21.99 1.40 -2.49
C ARG A 770 20.75 1.11 -1.64
N GLU A 771 19.57 1.56 -2.04
CA GLU A 771 18.29 1.27 -1.38
C GLU A 771 17.46 0.27 -2.20
N MET A 772 16.76 -0.62 -1.50
CA MET A 772 15.79 -1.53 -2.11
C MET A 772 14.45 -0.82 -2.23
N ILE A 773 13.88 -0.85 -3.44
CA ILE A 773 12.61 -0.21 -3.76
C ILE A 773 11.66 -1.30 -4.25
N ALA A 774 10.71 -1.69 -3.40
CA ALA A 774 9.60 -2.55 -3.78
C ALA A 774 8.53 -1.74 -4.54
N VAL A 775 7.91 -2.37 -5.54
CA VAL A 775 6.81 -1.79 -6.32
C VAL A 775 5.55 -2.64 -6.19
N LYS A 776 4.39 -2.00 -6.29
CA LYS A 776 3.08 -2.67 -6.13
C LYS A 776 2.56 -3.34 -7.39
N GLN A 777 3.34 -3.37 -8.47
CA GLN A 777 2.91 -3.84 -9.79
C GLN A 777 3.87 -4.90 -10.32
N LEU A 778 3.31 -5.94 -10.94
CA LEU A 778 4.09 -6.99 -11.59
C LEU A 778 4.72 -6.54 -12.91
N PHE A 779 3.93 -5.85 -13.74
CA PHE A 779 4.33 -5.50 -15.09
C PHE A 779 5.18 -4.24 -15.11
N VAL A 780 6.48 -4.46 -14.97
CA VAL A 780 7.53 -3.46 -14.99
C VAL A 780 8.38 -3.59 -16.25
N HIS A 781 9.27 -2.63 -16.48
CA HIS A 781 10.14 -2.70 -17.64
C HIS A 781 11.14 -3.85 -17.52
N GLN A 782 11.16 -4.77 -18.50
CA GLN A 782 11.86 -6.06 -18.39
C GLN A 782 13.35 -5.90 -18.02
N GLY A 783 13.76 -6.69 -17.03
CA GLY A 783 15.13 -6.84 -16.54
C GLY A 783 15.66 -5.73 -15.64
N TYR A 784 14.83 -4.80 -15.18
CA TYR A 784 15.25 -3.81 -14.16
C TYR A 784 14.90 -4.22 -12.74
N PHE A 785 13.93 -5.10 -12.59
CA PHE A 785 13.40 -5.52 -11.31
C PHE A 785 13.64 -7.01 -11.13
N ASP A 786 13.95 -7.36 -9.90
CA ASP A 786 13.85 -8.71 -9.39
C ASP A 786 12.40 -9.07 -9.12
N ILE A 787 12.06 -10.33 -9.33
CA ILE A 787 10.72 -10.88 -9.11
C ILE A 787 10.91 -12.18 -8.34
N LEU A 788 10.46 -12.19 -7.08
CA LEU A 788 10.63 -13.31 -6.15
C LEU A 788 9.28 -13.77 -5.65
N PHE A 789 9.02 -15.07 -5.69
CA PHE A 789 7.79 -15.69 -5.24
C PHE A 789 8.02 -16.45 -3.93
N PRO A 790 7.09 -16.39 -2.96
CA PRO A 790 7.14 -17.29 -1.82
C PRO A 790 6.81 -18.72 -2.28
N THR A 791 7.55 -19.70 -1.75
CA THR A 791 7.35 -21.12 -2.08
C THR A 791 6.33 -21.76 -1.11
N ASP A 792 5.20 -22.25 -1.64
CA ASP A 792 4.32 -23.15 -0.87
C ASP A 792 4.90 -24.57 -0.85
N PHE A 793 5.78 -24.82 0.11
CA PHE A 793 6.43 -26.12 0.30
C PHE A 793 5.45 -27.28 0.47
N MET A 794 4.27 -27.05 1.06
CA MET A 794 3.27 -28.11 1.25
C MET A 794 2.70 -28.54 -0.09
N GLU A 795 2.29 -27.58 -0.91
CA GLU A 795 1.77 -27.85 -2.26
C GLU A 795 2.85 -28.45 -3.16
N LEU A 796 4.07 -27.90 -3.12
CA LEU A 796 5.21 -28.37 -3.92
C LEU A 796 5.63 -29.80 -3.55
N ALA A 797 5.71 -30.14 -2.27
CA ALA A 797 6.06 -31.49 -1.81
C ALA A 797 5.01 -32.52 -2.24
N LYS A 798 3.71 -32.18 -2.13
CA LYS A 798 2.63 -33.05 -2.59
C LYS A 798 2.59 -33.18 -4.11
N MET A 799 2.92 -32.11 -4.82
CA MET A 799 3.09 -32.16 -6.27
C MET A 799 4.26 -33.08 -6.66
N TYR A 800 5.38 -32.98 -5.95
CA TYR A 800 6.52 -33.87 -6.13
C TYR A 800 6.15 -35.34 -5.89
N GLU A 801 5.45 -35.65 -4.80
CA GLU A 801 4.96 -37.01 -4.50
C GLU A 801 4.07 -37.54 -5.63
N LEU A 802 3.16 -36.72 -6.18
CA LEU A 802 2.28 -37.12 -7.28
C LEU A 802 3.01 -37.34 -8.60
N LEU A 803 4.07 -36.58 -8.87
CA LEU A 803 4.83 -36.64 -10.12
C LEU A 803 5.89 -37.75 -10.12
N SER A 804 6.60 -37.90 -8.99
CA SER A 804 7.74 -38.83 -8.87
C SER A 804 7.39 -40.15 -8.19
N GLY A 805 6.31 -40.19 -7.41
CA GLY A 805 6.00 -41.31 -6.51
C GLY A 805 6.92 -41.40 -5.28
N LYS A 806 7.84 -40.45 -5.10
CA LYS A 806 8.78 -40.41 -3.97
C LYS A 806 8.27 -39.50 -2.86
N PHE A 807 8.55 -39.88 -1.63
CA PHE A 807 8.15 -39.09 -0.46
C PHE A 807 9.04 -37.85 -0.31
N ALA A 808 8.42 -36.71 -0.02
CA ALA A 808 9.10 -35.45 0.29
C ALA A 808 8.82 -35.03 1.73
N ARG A 809 9.87 -34.67 2.46
CA ARG A 809 9.79 -34.15 3.82
C ARG A 809 10.07 -32.65 3.82
N ILE A 810 9.28 -31.91 4.59
CA ILE A 810 9.41 -30.46 4.76
C ILE A 810 9.79 -30.17 6.21
N GLU A 811 10.80 -29.33 6.40
CA GLU A 811 11.23 -28.84 7.69
C GLU A 811 11.49 -27.33 7.63
N THR A 812 11.37 -26.64 8.76
CA THR A 812 11.82 -25.25 8.82
C THR A 812 13.34 -25.20 8.74
N HIS A 813 13.90 -24.12 8.19
CA HIS A 813 15.36 -23.90 8.16
C HIS A 813 15.99 -24.06 9.55
N GLU A 814 15.37 -23.49 10.58
CA GLU A 814 15.84 -23.65 11.97
C GLU A 814 15.94 -25.13 12.38
N LYS A 815 14.90 -25.92 12.11
CA LYS A 815 14.87 -27.33 12.50
C LYS A 815 15.95 -28.12 11.76
N PHE A 816 16.08 -27.90 10.46
CA PHE A 816 17.09 -28.55 9.65
C PHE A 816 18.50 -28.21 10.14
N MET A 817 18.81 -26.93 10.37
CA MET A 817 20.12 -26.51 10.88
C MET A 817 20.40 -27.03 12.28
N ARG A 818 19.40 -27.18 13.15
CA ARG A 818 19.60 -27.81 14.47
C ARG A 818 19.99 -29.28 14.38
N SER A 819 19.57 -29.98 13.33
CA SER A 819 19.91 -31.38 13.10
C SER A 819 21.31 -31.56 12.52
N TRP A 820 21.76 -30.63 11.68
CA TRP A 820 22.95 -30.84 10.84
C TRP A 820 24.10 -29.88 11.08
N ALA A 821 23.88 -28.71 11.70
CA ALA A 821 24.91 -27.71 11.93
C ALA A 821 25.53 -27.83 13.33
N GLU A 822 26.84 -27.59 13.42
CA GLU A 822 27.54 -27.48 14.70
C GLU A 822 27.26 -26.11 15.34
N LEU A 823 26.20 -26.05 16.15
CA LEU A 823 25.67 -24.78 16.65
C LEU A 823 26.66 -23.99 17.52
N GLY A 824 27.67 -24.66 18.11
CA GLY A 824 28.70 -24.00 18.90
C GLY A 824 29.47 -22.93 18.12
N ASP A 825 29.72 -23.18 16.84
CA ASP A 825 30.53 -22.31 15.99
C ASP A 825 29.78 -21.10 15.45
N THR A 826 28.44 -21.16 15.46
CA THR A 826 27.55 -20.06 15.03
C THR A 826 26.86 -19.37 16.20
N THR A 827 27.15 -19.77 17.44
CA THR A 827 26.59 -19.14 18.64
C THR A 827 27.44 -17.95 19.09
N THR A 828 26.78 -16.81 19.30
CA THR A 828 27.38 -15.57 19.81
C THR A 828 27.63 -15.63 21.32
N LYS A 829 28.37 -14.66 21.88
CA LYS A 829 28.64 -14.59 23.33
C LYS A 829 27.38 -14.47 24.19
N SER A 830 26.31 -13.87 23.67
CA SER A 830 25.00 -13.77 24.33
C SER A 830 24.20 -15.08 24.30
N LYS A 831 24.74 -16.15 23.68
CA LYS A 831 24.06 -17.43 23.42
C LYS A 831 22.94 -17.35 22.38
N GLU A 832 22.91 -16.31 21.57
CA GLU A 832 22.05 -16.20 20.39
C GLU A 832 22.76 -16.85 19.19
N ASN A 833 22.01 -17.45 18.26
CA ASN A 833 22.56 -18.13 17.10
C ASN A 833 21.98 -17.55 15.79
N PRO A 834 22.70 -16.63 15.13
CA PRO A 834 22.26 -15.99 13.89
C PRO A 834 21.95 -16.96 12.74
N LEU A 835 22.62 -18.12 12.67
CA LEU A 835 22.34 -19.14 11.64
C LEU A 835 20.90 -19.66 11.73
N LEU A 836 20.36 -19.75 12.96
CA LEU A 836 19.00 -20.21 13.21
C LEU A 836 17.96 -19.09 13.10
N THR A 837 18.35 -17.85 13.39
CA THR A 837 17.40 -16.74 13.53
C THR A 837 17.26 -15.86 12.30
N TRP A 838 18.26 -15.82 11.41
CA TRP A 838 18.25 -14.95 10.23
C TRP A 838 17.21 -15.40 9.20
N TYR A 839 17.25 -16.67 8.80
CA TYR A 839 16.40 -17.26 7.76
C TYR A 839 15.17 -17.97 8.35
N LYS A 840 14.44 -17.30 9.25
CA LYS A 840 13.23 -17.88 9.88
C LYS A 840 12.07 -18.08 8.91
N ASN A 841 12.04 -17.29 7.83
CA ASN A 841 11.09 -17.35 6.73
C ASN A 841 11.59 -18.26 5.59
N ALA A 842 12.54 -19.15 5.86
CA ALA A 842 12.98 -20.16 4.92
C ALA A 842 12.61 -21.55 5.42
N SER A 843 12.28 -22.41 4.48
CA SER A 843 12.01 -23.83 4.72
C SER A 843 12.85 -24.69 3.80
N VAL A 844 13.08 -25.93 4.23
CA VAL A 844 13.86 -26.93 3.52
C VAL A 844 12.93 -28.08 3.15
N MET A 845 12.97 -28.51 1.89
CA MET A 845 12.35 -29.75 1.45
C MET A 845 13.42 -30.71 0.97
N HIS A 846 13.35 -31.94 1.46
CA HIS A 846 14.29 -32.99 1.08
C HIS A 846 13.59 -34.33 0.80
N THR A 847 14.18 -35.14 -0.07
CA THR A 847 13.60 -36.40 -0.54
C THR A 847 14.56 -37.58 -0.33
N HIS A 848 14.01 -38.79 -0.19
CA HIS A 848 14.76 -40.01 0.14
C HIS A 848 14.74 -41.04 -0.99
#